data_AF-A0A7R8ZL58-F1
#
_entry.id   AF-A0A7R8ZL58-F1
#
_cell.length_a   1.000
_cell.length_b   1.000
_cell.length_c   1.000
_cell.angle_alpha   90.00
_cell.angle_beta   90.00
_cell.angle_gamma   90.00
#
_symmetry.space_group_name_H-M   'P 1'
#
loop_
_entity.id
_entity.type
_entity.pdbx_description
1 polymer ?
#
loop_
_entity_poly.entity_id
_entity_poly.type
_entity_poly.pdbx_seq_one_letter_code
_entity_poly.pdbx_strand_id
1 'polypeptide(L)'
;MATTGTRRYYTRASSEIVIDKGTDEELLCTGLVTSRVAYVIYQILSICSVGLLHLVGHWRPDWVVRWTKRKCSPEEADSVLLKDSFGNVSVEEVLSEVIELESIDDDSLGLSLPGDKQEVTDKTYLMADSLDMSPCVIRVFYHKHSKYVYESEERTFIRLFGLQTFPRQRPEGSTTSAGDTIGEGENHKSQELKPLRGEEDVPGGVKVREILEVYRGLTPKERRLRADVYGPNTIDVEIKSYFSLLISECLNPFYIFQVASITLWSLDDYYYYALCIFGISALSIGISLVETRRQSECLHDLAASKSTQITVVIRNPNIPVRPLSREIFEEPLEFSTYFEEISSFDLVPGDLVAIPAQGCVMPCDVVLQQGTCIVNESMLTGKCYTLLLFRSLRVRVLYQGGEMMNRHCFPTGESVPVTKTSVAHQEDEEFYSPVRHKRHTLFAGTQVIQTRFYGDSHVLGVVVRTGFSTAKGELVRSILYPKPIGFKFYQDSIKFIGILFCVAACGMVYCTWLYVSRGADAEMIILRTLDIITIVVPPALPAAMTVGTVYAQARLKKKGIFCISPPRINISGRTKLFCFDKTGTLTEDGLDFYEVVPAYSPAVRDVSALQSSQTPTIPHPLVVAMASCHSLTVINEELTGDPLDVKMFQATHWELVEPSSNEDSTRFDMLIPTIVKPAARGDSSLVSSLSQSDIEESEFQFPLEVGILRQFPFSSETQRMSVVTRTLGKREMEVFVKGAPEKIIALCSPSSIPSGLTSLLSSYTKEGFRVLAVGMKSLPKKVTWHQAQRMKREELEVNLTYLGILVMQNALKPATTPTIRMMKAAGLGITMVTGDDILTAMSVGRNCSLVSGSIVQIKTWWTEVGEPRLGFELQREAEDGSQPLPSRDISFAMTGVSWSVLRNHFPDLLPYLALQCKIYARMAPDQKAQLVELYQELGYIVGMCGDGANDCGALKAAHVGISLSESEASVAAPFTSRVPDITCVPTLIQEGRCALTTSFAVFKYMALYSIVQFVSVLILYTHRTNLGDVQFLYIDLVITTTVAVLMGRTEPIEKLVPHTPPASLLGISILASIFIQILLTIAGQAAAFLLLRAFSLYVPNNPPADVEVVACWETTTIFIVSSFQYLILATVFSKGKPFRKPVYTNVLFITAVLVLSATNVFLLLYPPTPLALFMELVSMNDAPFPSLTHAAFKQQLLIVVAFNFIISFAVEYFLVERLWFRNLLQWIVGKRTYRTPYKRMYNELSRMSQWPPLGRVLTPAEAILQPDGNS
;
A
#
# COMPACT_ATOMS: atom_id res chain seq x y z
N MET A 1 -61.04 23.65 -12.76
CA MET A 1 -61.22 24.71 -11.72
C MET A 1 -60.73 24.17 -10.39
N ALA A 2 -60.24 25.03 -9.48
CA ALA A 2 -59.83 24.79 -8.07
C ALA A 2 -59.03 23.50 -7.75
N THR A 3 -57.77 23.47 -7.30
CA THR A 3 -56.97 24.31 -6.36
C THR A 3 -57.28 24.18 -4.86
N THR A 4 -57.06 22.99 -4.30
CA THR A 4 -56.58 22.75 -2.91
C THR A 4 -55.76 21.45 -2.89
N GLY A 5 -54.82 21.20 -1.97
CA GLY A 5 -54.37 22.06 -0.87
C GLY A 5 -53.35 21.42 0.10
N THR A 6 -52.82 20.23 -0.19
CA THR A 6 -52.04 19.41 0.76
C THR A 6 -50.54 19.40 0.44
N ARG A 7 -49.82 20.43 0.90
CA ARG A 7 -48.36 20.33 1.07
C ARG A 7 -48.06 19.28 2.16
N ARG A 8 -47.78 18.03 1.77
CA ARG A 8 -46.98 17.15 2.64
C ARG A 8 -45.60 17.78 2.77
N TYR A 9 -45.27 18.21 3.99
CA TYR A 9 -43.91 18.61 4.33
C TYR A 9 -43.03 17.36 4.37
N TYR A 10 -42.58 16.92 3.19
CA TYR A 10 -41.33 16.16 3.14
C TYR A 10 -40.24 17.09 3.64
N THR A 11 -39.81 16.86 4.88
CA THR A 11 -38.48 17.28 5.33
C THR A 11 -37.48 16.84 4.26
N ARG A 12 -36.58 17.73 3.86
CA ARG A 12 -35.46 17.35 2.99
C ARG A 12 -34.59 16.39 3.79
N ALA A 13 -34.81 15.09 3.62
CA ALA A 13 -33.78 14.09 3.87
C ALA A 13 -32.52 14.55 3.15
N SER A 14 -31.37 14.47 3.82
CA SER A 14 -30.10 14.83 3.20
C SER A 14 -29.89 13.95 1.98
N SER A 15 -29.81 14.56 0.79
CA SER A 15 -29.56 13.82 -0.46
C SER A 15 -28.19 13.13 -0.48
N GLU A 16 -27.37 13.37 0.53
CA GLU A 16 -26.02 12.89 0.72
C GLU A 16 -25.99 12.11 2.06
N ILE A 17 -25.49 10.88 2.02
CA ILE A 17 -25.35 9.96 3.16
C ILE A 17 -23.89 9.52 3.23
N VAL A 18 -23.36 9.32 4.45
CA VAL A 18 -21.99 8.81 4.65
C VAL A 18 -22.04 7.30 4.86
N ILE A 19 -21.42 6.55 3.95
CA ILE A 19 -21.26 5.08 3.98
C ILE A 19 -19.83 4.76 4.47
N ASP A 20 -19.64 3.59 5.08
CA ASP A 20 -18.35 3.10 5.61
C ASP A 20 -17.68 4.10 6.58
N LYS A 21 -18.52 4.83 7.33
CA LYS A 21 -18.14 5.91 8.26
C LYS A 21 -17.13 5.45 9.30
N GLY A 22 -16.06 6.22 9.48
CA GLY A 22 -14.97 5.90 10.40
C GLY A 22 -13.97 4.85 9.91
N THR A 23 -14.09 4.39 8.65
CA THR A 23 -13.11 3.53 8.01
C THR A 23 -12.19 4.31 7.05
N ASP A 24 -11.12 3.65 6.58
CA ASP A 24 -10.23 4.13 5.52
C ASP A 24 -10.92 4.42 4.18
N GLU A 25 -12.15 3.94 4.00
CA GLU A 25 -12.97 4.03 2.79
C GLU A 25 -14.28 4.81 3.02
N GLU A 26 -14.33 5.75 3.98
CA GLU A 26 -15.50 6.61 4.19
C GLU A 26 -15.92 7.36 2.90
N LEU A 27 -17.16 7.14 2.47
CA LEU A 27 -17.71 7.61 1.19
C LEU A 27 -18.97 8.45 1.41
N LEU A 28 -18.96 9.67 0.86
CA LEU A 28 -20.17 10.49 0.75
C LEU A 28 -20.95 10.07 -0.50
N CYS A 29 -22.01 9.31 -0.29
CA CYS A 29 -22.92 8.81 -1.33
C CYS A 29 -24.09 9.77 -1.56
N THR A 30 -24.35 10.14 -2.81
CA THR A 30 -25.51 10.94 -3.20
C THR A 30 -26.37 10.18 -4.22
N GLY A 31 -27.68 10.06 -3.98
CA GLY A 31 -28.60 9.45 -4.95
C GLY A 31 -28.77 10.29 -6.22
N LEU A 32 -28.77 9.64 -7.39
CA LEU A 32 -28.99 10.26 -8.70
C LEU A 32 -30.06 9.52 -9.51
N VAL A 33 -30.98 10.30 -10.10
CA VAL A 33 -32.01 9.82 -11.04
C VAL A 33 -31.83 10.48 -12.42
N THR A 34 -32.08 9.72 -13.49
CA THR A 34 -31.76 10.09 -14.88
C THR A 34 -32.88 10.93 -15.49
N SER A 35 -32.59 12.18 -15.81
CA SER A 35 -33.56 13.11 -16.38
C SER A 35 -33.70 12.85 -17.88
N ARG A 36 -34.66 12.00 -18.28
CA ARG A 36 -34.92 11.58 -19.68
C ARG A 36 -34.84 12.75 -20.68
N VAL A 37 -35.45 13.90 -20.38
CA VAL A 37 -35.42 15.10 -21.23
C VAL A 37 -33.99 15.63 -21.42
N ALA A 38 -33.19 15.71 -20.35
CA ALA A 38 -31.83 16.22 -20.42
C ALA A 38 -30.87 15.22 -21.08
N TYR A 39 -31.10 13.91 -20.89
CA TYR A 39 -30.38 12.86 -21.62
C TYR A 39 -30.67 12.90 -23.13
N VAL A 40 -31.93 13.11 -23.54
CA VAL A 40 -32.28 13.28 -24.96
C VAL A 40 -31.63 14.55 -25.53
N ILE A 41 -31.62 15.67 -24.80
CA ILE A 41 -30.90 16.88 -25.23
C ILE A 41 -29.40 16.62 -25.39
N TYR A 42 -28.77 15.91 -24.45
CA TYR A 42 -27.36 15.50 -24.54
C TYR A 42 -27.09 14.62 -25.77
N GLN A 43 -27.97 13.65 -26.08
CA GLN A 43 -27.83 12.81 -27.28
C GLN A 43 -28.04 13.60 -28.59
N ILE A 44 -28.98 14.53 -28.64
CA ILE A 44 -29.16 15.42 -29.81
C ILE A 44 -27.92 16.29 -30.01
N LEU A 45 -27.42 16.95 -28.95
CA LEU A 45 -26.20 17.76 -29.03
C LEU A 45 -24.96 16.92 -29.36
N SER A 46 -24.89 15.68 -28.89
CA SER A 46 -23.87 14.70 -29.27
C SER A 46 -23.87 14.46 -30.78
N ILE A 47 -25.02 14.10 -31.37
CA ILE A 47 -25.16 13.87 -32.82
C ILE A 47 -24.82 15.14 -33.61
N CYS A 48 -25.35 16.31 -33.20
CA CYS A 48 -25.04 17.60 -33.83
C CYS A 48 -23.56 18.00 -33.73
N SER A 49 -22.82 17.47 -32.76
CA SER A 49 -21.37 17.67 -32.60
C SER A 49 -20.51 16.59 -33.28
N VAL A 50 -21.11 15.72 -34.10
CA VAL A 50 -20.44 14.56 -34.72
C VAL A 50 -19.75 13.66 -33.66
N GLY A 51 -20.41 13.50 -32.51
CA GLY A 51 -19.90 12.71 -31.38
C GLY A 51 -18.89 13.43 -30.49
N LEU A 52 -18.43 14.63 -30.82
CA LEU A 52 -17.39 15.33 -30.04
C LEU A 52 -17.83 15.65 -28.59
N LEU A 53 -19.11 15.96 -28.36
CA LEU A 53 -19.66 16.11 -27.01
C LEU A 53 -19.73 14.76 -26.26
N HIS A 54 -19.95 13.65 -26.97
CA HIS A 54 -19.89 12.30 -26.37
C HIS A 54 -18.48 11.96 -25.90
N LEU A 55 -17.48 12.31 -26.71
CA LEU A 55 -16.07 12.10 -26.40
C LEU A 55 -15.59 12.96 -25.21
N VAL A 56 -15.98 14.24 -25.17
CA VAL A 56 -15.80 15.08 -23.97
C VAL A 56 -16.49 14.46 -22.76
N GLY A 57 -17.67 13.86 -22.95
CA GLY A 57 -18.40 13.14 -21.91
C GLY A 57 -17.68 11.87 -21.41
N HIS A 58 -17.05 11.11 -22.29
CA HIS A 58 -16.21 9.95 -21.94
C HIS A 58 -15.00 10.36 -21.10
N TRP A 59 -14.36 11.50 -21.41
CA TRP A 59 -13.25 12.03 -20.60
C TRP A 59 -13.71 12.71 -19.30
N ARG A 60 -14.94 13.25 -19.27
CA ARG A 60 -15.54 13.97 -18.14
C ARG A 60 -16.91 13.38 -17.79
N PRO A 61 -16.97 12.14 -17.25
CA PRO A 61 -18.24 11.55 -16.81
C PRO A 61 -18.92 12.40 -15.72
N ASP A 62 -18.13 13.14 -14.93
CA ASP A 62 -18.62 14.11 -13.95
C ASP A 62 -19.42 15.28 -14.59
N TRP A 63 -19.20 15.58 -15.87
CA TRP A 63 -19.99 16.57 -16.63
C TRP A 63 -21.24 15.95 -17.21
N VAL A 64 -21.15 14.77 -17.83
CA VAL A 64 -22.32 14.03 -18.35
C VAL A 64 -23.35 13.81 -17.25
N VAL A 65 -22.91 13.41 -16.06
CA VAL A 65 -23.77 13.18 -14.91
C VAL A 65 -24.44 14.46 -14.41
N ARG A 66 -23.74 15.61 -14.43
CA ARG A 66 -24.32 16.92 -14.10
C ARG A 66 -25.30 17.43 -15.15
N TRP A 67 -25.12 17.07 -16.43
CA TRP A 67 -26.01 17.46 -17.52
C TRP A 67 -27.25 16.56 -17.62
N THR A 68 -27.13 15.27 -17.28
CA THR A 68 -28.19 14.26 -17.54
C THR A 68 -28.91 13.75 -16.29
N LYS A 69 -28.30 13.76 -15.10
CA LYS A 69 -28.87 13.23 -13.86
C LYS A 69 -29.19 14.34 -12.84
N ARG A 70 -30.13 14.08 -11.93
CA ARG A 70 -30.56 14.99 -10.84
C ARG A 70 -30.40 14.30 -9.49
N LYS A 71 -30.10 15.06 -8.42
CA LYS A 71 -30.04 14.50 -7.06
C LYS A 71 -31.43 14.07 -6.56
N CYS A 72 -31.50 12.91 -5.93
CA CYS A 72 -32.69 12.31 -5.31
C CYS A 72 -32.32 11.62 -3.99
N SER A 73 -33.27 10.92 -3.36
CA SER A 73 -32.98 9.96 -2.29
C SER A 73 -32.28 8.72 -2.86
N PRO A 74 -31.45 8.00 -2.08
CA PRO A 74 -30.90 6.70 -2.50
C PRO A 74 -31.99 5.65 -2.82
N GLU A 75 -33.15 5.75 -2.14
CA GLU A 75 -34.38 4.97 -2.36
C GLU A 75 -34.88 5.07 -3.83
N GLU A 76 -34.78 6.25 -4.45
CA GLU A 76 -35.25 6.55 -5.82
C GLU A 76 -34.12 6.58 -6.87
N ALA A 77 -32.88 6.25 -6.49
CA ALA A 77 -31.70 6.51 -7.31
C ALA A 77 -31.40 5.40 -8.33
N ASP A 78 -31.43 5.71 -9.63
CA ASP A 78 -30.88 4.86 -10.71
C ASP A 78 -29.34 4.66 -10.57
N SER A 79 -28.66 5.57 -9.87
CA SER A 79 -27.20 5.59 -9.77
C SER A 79 -26.75 6.32 -8.51
N VAL A 80 -25.57 5.98 -8.00
CA VAL A 80 -24.97 6.65 -6.83
C VAL A 80 -23.74 7.45 -7.24
N LEU A 81 -23.68 8.70 -6.81
CA LEU A 81 -22.49 9.54 -6.86
C LEU A 81 -21.70 9.32 -5.57
N LEU A 82 -20.60 8.58 -5.66
CA LEU A 82 -19.72 8.29 -4.53
C LEU A 82 -18.55 9.28 -4.54
N LYS A 83 -18.32 9.96 -3.42
CA LYS A 83 -17.21 10.90 -3.25
C LYS A 83 -16.36 10.49 -2.05
N ASP A 84 -15.06 10.32 -2.25
CA ASP A 84 -14.13 9.94 -1.18
C ASP A 84 -13.68 11.15 -0.33
N SER A 85 -13.03 10.83 0.80
CA SER A 85 -12.40 11.78 1.72
C SER A 85 -11.32 12.67 1.06
N PHE A 86 -10.74 12.24 -0.05
CA PHE A 86 -9.76 13.00 -0.85
C PHE A 86 -10.42 13.93 -1.88
N GLY A 87 -11.74 13.84 -2.06
CA GLY A 87 -12.53 14.66 -2.98
C GLY A 87 -12.62 14.12 -4.41
N ASN A 88 -12.16 12.90 -4.68
CA ASN A 88 -12.40 12.22 -5.95
C ASN A 88 -13.88 11.81 -6.03
N VAL A 89 -14.36 11.59 -7.26
CA VAL A 89 -15.77 11.33 -7.54
C VAL A 89 -15.90 10.18 -8.54
N SER A 90 -16.66 9.16 -8.16
CA SER A 90 -17.08 8.02 -8.99
C SER A 90 -18.60 7.97 -9.08
N VAL A 91 -19.13 7.34 -10.12
CA VAL A 91 -20.58 7.16 -10.31
C VAL A 91 -20.84 5.72 -10.70
N GLU A 92 -21.53 5.00 -9.83
CA GLU A 92 -21.92 3.60 -10.06
C GLU A 92 -23.41 3.53 -10.37
N GLU A 93 -23.82 2.53 -11.14
CA GLU A 93 -25.22 2.25 -11.45
C GLU A 93 -25.87 1.38 -10.36
N VAL A 94 -27.14 1.65 -10.03
CA VAL A 94 -27.88 0.86 -9.04
C VAL A 94 -28.69 -0.19 -9.77
N LEU A 95 -28.27 -1.44 -9.63
CA LEU A 95 -28.96 -2.61 -10.15
C LEU A 95 -30.10 -3.00 -9.20
N SER A 96 -31.04 -3.78 -9.71
CA SER A 96 -32.11 -4.41 -8.92
C SER A 96 -32.08 -5.89 -9.23
N GLU A 97 -31.48 -6.66 -8.33
CA GLU A 97 -31.40 -8.12 -8.40
C GLU A 97 -32.71 -8.71 -7.85
N VAL A 98 -33.30 -9.66 -8.57
CA VAL A 98 -34.54 -10.34 -8.16
C VAL A 98 -34.16 -11.70 -7.60
N ILE A 99 -34.46 -11.95 -6.32
CA ILE A 99 -34.30 -13.27 -5.70
C ILE A 99 -35.63 -14.01 -5.81
N GLU A 100 -35.65 -15.03 -6.66
CA GLU A 100 -36.78 -15.94 -6.85
C GLU A 100 -36.75 -17.02 -5.75
N LEU A 101 -37.65 -16.89 -4.78
CA LEU A 101 -37.79 -17.83 -3.66
C LEU A 101 -38.64 -19.04 -4.09
N GLU A 102 -38.09 -19.92 -4.93
CA GLU A 102 -38.78 -21.12 -5.39
C GLU A 102 -39.24 -22.02 -4.24
N SER A 103 -40.53 -22.35 -4.23
CA SER A 103 -41.08 -23.47 -3.48
C SER A 103 -40.61 -24.78 -4.10
N ILE A 104 -39.66 -25.46 -3.45
CA ILE A 104 -39.22 -26.80 -3.88
C ILE A 104 -40.34 -27.80 -3.59
N ASP A 105 -40.92 -28.38 -4.65
CA ASP A 105 -41.76 -29.58 -4.59
C ASP A 105 -40.94 -30.81 -4.18
N ASP A 106 -41.44 -31.60 -3.23
CA ASP A 106 -40.74 -32.80 -2.70
C ASP A 106 -40.63 -33.97 -3.70
N ASP A 107 -41.37 -33.94 -4.81
CA ASP A 107 -41.52 -35.05 -5.78
C ASP A 107 -40.26 -35.37 -6.62
N SER A 108 -39.16 -34.62 -6.45
CA SER A 108 -37.91 -34.83 -7.20
C SER A 108 -37.02 -35.98 -6.69
N LEU A 109 -37.34 -36.58 -5.54
CA LEU A 109 -36.63 -37.75 -4.98
C LEU A 109 -37.19 -39.07 -5.52
N GLY A 110 -36.75 -39.45 -6.73
CA GLY A 110 -37.20 -40.65 -7.44
C GLY A 110 -36.91 -41.98 -6.73
N LEU A 111 -37.85 -42.44 -5.90
CA LEU A 111 -37.81 -43.73 -5.20
C LEU A 111 -39.11 -44.51 -5.40
N SER A 112 -39.16 -45.34 -6.45
CA SER A 112 -40.31 -46.22 -6.73
C SER A 112 -40.32 -47.46 -5.84
N LEU A 113 -41.42 -47.69 -5.11
CA LEU A 113 -41.69 -48.94 -4.37
C LEU A 113 -43.07 -49.52 -4.76
N PRO A 114 -43.24 -50.86 -4.82
CA PRO A 114 -44.43 -51.49 -5.40
C PRO A 114 -45.46 -52.00 -4.37
N GLY A 115 -46.76 -51.86 -4.67
CA GLY A 115 -47.88 -52.61 -4.07
C GLY A 115 -48.19 -52.31 -2.59
N ASP A 116 -49.44 -52.22 -2.14
CA ASP A 116 -50.70 -52.73 -2.70
C ASP A 116 -51.88 -51.77 -2.34
N LYS A 117 -53.10 -52.06 -2.81
CA LYS A 117 -54.28 -51.21 -2.62
C LYS A 117 -54.95 -51.42 -1.26
N GLN A 118 -55.22 -50.32 -0.54
CA GLN A 118 -56.45 -50.20 0.25
C GLN A 118 -56.88 -48.75 0.45
N GLU A 119 -58.21 -48.54 0.47
CA GLU A 119 -58.84 -47.21 0.56
C GLU A 119 -58.98 -46.75 2.01
N VAL A 120 -58.61 -45.51 2.31
CA VAL A 120 -59.14 -44.74 3.45
C VAL A 120 -59.46 -43.33 2.96
N THR A 121 -60.64 -42.83 3.32
CA THR A 121 -61.30 -41.65 2.74
C THR A 121 -60.79 -40.30 3.24
N ASP A 122 -61.02 -39.25 2.44
CA ASP A 122 -60.77 -37.84 2.75
C ASP A 122 -61.18 -37.38 4.17
N LYS A 123 -60.36 -36.51 4.78
CA LYS A 123 -60.79 -35.17 5.26
C LYS A 123 -59.69 -34.27 5.87
N THR A 124 -58.53 -34.12 5.21
CA THR A 124 -57.58 -33.04 5.58
C THR A 124 -56.76 -32.43 4.43
N TYR A 125 -56.99 -32.82 3.17
CA TYR A 125 -56.40 -32.14 2.02
C TYR A 125 -57.26 -30.94 1.61
N LEU A 126 -56.94 -29.77 2.18
CA LEU A 126 -57.26 -28.40 1.74
C LEU A 126 -56.66 -27.45 2.79
N MET A 127 -56.14 -26.28 2.37
CA MET A 127 -55.40 -25.29 3.21
C MET A 127 -53.94 -25.67 3.52
N ALA A 128 -53.13 -25.85 2.46
CA ALA A 128 -51.66 -25.87 2.55
C ALA A 128 -51.00 -25.18 1.34
N ASP A 129 -51.64 -25.24 0.17
CA ASP A 129 -51.30 -24.39 -0.98
C ASP A 129 -51.63 -22.90 -0.73
N SER A 130 -50.98 -22.02 -1.50
CA SER A 130 -51.06 -20.55 -1.48
C SER A 130 -50.47 -19.83 -0.26
N LEU A 131 -49.16 -20.00 -0.04
CA LEU A 131 -48.30 -18.93 0.49
C LEU A 131 -47.55 -18.27 -0.67
N ASP A 132 -48.13 -17.23 -1.26
CA ASP A 132 -47.51 -16.43 -2.33
C ASP A 132 -46.28 -15.67 -1.81
N MET A 133 -45.11 -16.30 -1.90
CA MET A 133 -43.82 -15.67 -1.61
C MET A 133 -43.44 -14.72 -2.75
N SER A 134 -43.90 -13.47 -2.66
CA SER A 134 -43.54 -12.41 -3.62
C SER A 134 -42.01 -12.28 -3.77
N PRO A 135 -41.47 -12.21 -5.01
CA PRO A 135 -40.03 -12.20 -5.24
C PRO A 135 -39.34 -11.00 -4.59
N CYS A 136 -38.21 -11.24 -3.92
CA CYS A 136 -37.51 -10.21 -3.17
C CYS A 136 -36.58 -9.42 -4.10
N VAL A 137 -36.89 -8.13 -4.31
CA VAL A 137 -36.09 -7.24 -5.17
C VAL A 137 -35.06 -6.49 -4.32
N ILE A 138 -33.80 -6.92 -4.39
CA ILE A 138 -32.69 -6.28 -3.67
C ILE A 138 -32.02 -5.26 -4.58
N ARG A 139 -31.96 -4.00 -4.13
CA ARG A 139 -31.27 -2.92 -4.85
C ARG A 139 -29.81 -2.89 -4.44
N VAL A 140 -28.90 -2.98 -5.40
CA VAL A 140 -27.46 -3.10 -5.14
C VAL A 140 -26.63 -2.19 -6.04
N PHE A 141 -25.42 -1.84 -5.61
CA PHE A 141 -24.38 -1.35 -6.51
C PHE A 141 -23.04 -2.00 -6.17
N TYR A 142 -22.13 -2.01 -7.14
CA TYR A 142 -20.77 -2.50 -6.97
C TYR A 142 -19.80 -1.32 -7.07
N HIS A 143 -19.01 -1.08 -6.02
CA HIS A 143 -17.90 -0.12 -6.06
C HIS A 143 -16.61 -0.83 -5.71
N LYS A 144 -15.61 -0.76 -6.61
CA LYS A 144 -14.29 -1.40 -6.44
C LYS A 144 -14.40 -2.90 -6.04
N HIS A 145 -15.15 -3.70 -6.80
CA HIS A 145 -15.49 -5.10 -6.49
C HIS A 145 -16.11 -5.35 -5.09
N SER A 146 -16.67 -4.32 -4.43
CA SER A 146 -17.38 -4.45 -3.15
C SER A 146 -18.89 -4.30 -3.43
N LYS A 147 -19.70 -5.29 -3.04
CA LYS A 147 -21.17 -5.26 -3.21
C LYS A 147 -21.81 -4.47 -2.05
N TYR A 148 -22.60 -3.47 -2.39
CA TYR A 148 -23.38 -2.67 -1.45
C TYR A 148 -24.87 -2.96 -1.66
N VAL A 149 -25.58 -3.26 -0.58
CA VAL A 149 -27.02 -3.59 -0.55
C VAL A 149 -27.79 -2.43 0.05
N TYR A 150 -28.94 -2.07 -0.52
CA TYR A 150 -29.82 -1.05 0.04
C TYR A 150 -30.60 -1.60 1.26
N GLU A 151 -30.47 -0.93 2.40
CA GLU A 151 -31.23 -1.18 3.62
C GLU A 151 -32.41 -0.18 3.69
N SER A 152 -33.63 -0.69 3.85
CA SER A 152 -34.86 0.09 3.84
C SER A 152 -35.14 0.78 5.17
N GLU A 153 -34.77 0.18 6.31
CA GLU A 153 -34.98 0.82 7.64
C GLU A 153 -34.02 2.00 7.85
N GLU A 154 -32.72 1.80 7.61
CA GLU A 154 -31.67 2.83 7.75
C GLU A 154 -31.62 3.79 6.53
N ARG A 155 -32.33 3.46 5.44
CA ARG A 155 -32.39 4.20 4.16
C ARG A 155 -31.04 4.48 3.50
N THR A 156 -30.05 3.65 3.79
CA THR A 156 -28.68 3.74 3.30
C THR A 156 -28.29 2.47 2.57
N PHE A 157 -27.24 2.54 1.76
CA PHE A 157 -26.55 1.34 1.32
C PHE A 157 -25.56 0.87 2.40
N ILE A 158 -25.46 -0.44 2.60
CA ILE A 158 -24.56 -1.13 3.53
C ILE A 158 -23.65 -2.07 2.73
N ARG A 159 -22.36 -2.10 3.06
CA ARG A 159 -21.38 -2.98 2.42
C ARG A 159 -21.51 -4.43 2.92
N LEU A 160 -21.67 -5.38 2.01
CA LEU A 160 -21.51 -6.81 2.33
C LEU A 160 -20.05 -7.11 2.66
N PHE A 161 -19.80 -7.73 3.81
CA PHE A 161 -18.43 -7.97 4.31
C PHE A 161 -18.19 -9.42 4.80
N GLY A 162 -19.24 -10.21 5.00
CA GLY A 162 -19.17 -11.62 5.36
C GLY A 162 -20.34 -12.03 6.26
N LEU A 163 -20.14 -13.08 7.05
CA LEU A 163 -21.13 -13.65 7.99
C LEU A 163 -21.72 -12.62 8.99
N GLN A 164 -20.97 -11.53 9.21
CA GLN A 164 -21.32 -10.35 10.01
C GLN A 164 -22.53 -9.56 9.47
N THR A 165 -22.89 -9.70 8.19
CA THR A 165 -23.84 -8.80 7.50
C THR A 165 -25.21 -9.41 7.17
N PHE A 166 -25.56 -10.60 7.68
CA PHE A 166 -26.78 -11.32 7.23
C PHE A 166 -27.97 -11.19 8.22
N PRO A 167 -29.19 -10.80 7.76
CA PRO A 167 -30.39 -10.78 8.61
C PRO A 167 -30.84 -12.18 9.09
N ARG A 168 -31.54 -12.25 10.23
CA ARG A 168 -32.17 -13.49 10.72
C ARG A 168 -33.69 -13.39 10.73
N GLN A 169 -34.36 -14.52 10.50
CA GLN A 169 -35.72 -14.75 11.01
C GLN A 169 -35.67 -15.09 12.50
N ARG A 170 -36.70 -14.70 13.26
CA ARG A 170 -36.95 -15.22 14.62
C ARG A 170 -37.93 -16.40 14.55
N PRO A 171 -37.74 -17.47 15.33
CA PRO A 171 -38.83 -18.39 15.63
C PRO A 171 -39.88 -17.69 16.50
N GLU A 172 -41.15 -17.93 16.22
CA GLU A 172 -42.27 -17.46 17.05
C GLU A 172 -42.50 -18.40 18.25
N GLY A 173 -43.08 -17.86 19.34
CA GLY A 173 -43.69 -18.69 20.38
C GLY A 173 -42.94 -18.84 21.72
N SER A 174 -42.92 -17.79 22.54
CA SER A 174 -43.18 -17.96 23.98
C SER A 174 -43.83 -16.70 24.56
N THR A 175 -45.13 -16.77 24.81
CA THR A 175 -45.94 -15.64 25.30
C THR A 175 -46.04 -15.61 26.82
N THR A 176 -45.72 -14.49 27.44
CA THR A 176 -46.20 -14.12 28.78
C THR A 176 -47.12 -12.89 28.68
N SER A 177 -48.16 -12.86 29.52
CA SER A 177 -49.41 -12.12 29.27
C SER A 177 -49.55 -10.82 30.05
N ALA A 178 -50.03 -9.75 29.40
CA ALA A 178 -50.65 -8.59 30.07
C ALA A 178 -51.57 -7.76 29.13
N GLY A 179 -52.89 -7.83 29.37
CA GLY A 179 -53.88 -6.73 29.25
C GLY A 179 -54.12 -5.99 27.92
N ASP A 180 -55.32 -6.20 27.36
CA ASP A 180 -56.30 -5.22 26.81
C ASP A 180 -55.77 -3.92 26.13
N THR A 181 -56.24 -3.50 24.94
CA THR A 181 -57.67 -3.37 24.58
C THR A 181 -57.88 -3.32 23.04
N ILE A 182 -59.15 -3.34 22.61
CA ILE A 182 -59.65 -3.52 21.22
C ILE A 182 -59.36 -2.35 20.25
N GLY A 183 -59.06 -2.66 18.98
CA GLY A 183 -59.14 -1.74 17.83
C GLY A 183 -58.83 -2.43 16.50
N GLU A 184 -59.83 -2.54 15.59
CA GLU A 184 -59.70 -3.25 14.30
C GLU A 184 -58.94 -2.44 13.23
N GLY A 185 -58.19 -3.11 12.34
CA GLY A 185 -57.57 -2.43 11.18
C GLY A 185 -56.35 -3.11 10.55
N GLU A 186 -56.35 -4.43 10.34
CA GLU A 186 -55.22 -5.13 9.72
C GLU A 186 -55.17 -4.93 8.20
N ASN A 187 -54.20 -4.13 7.73
CA ASN A 187 -53.65 -4.28 6.39
C ASN A 187 -52.53 -5.33 6.42
N HIS A 188 -52.46 -6.18 5.39
CA HIS A 188 -51.35 -7.12 5.21
C HIS A 188 -50.00 -6.41 5.34
N LYS A 189 -49.18 -6.86 6.31
CA LYS A 189 -47.76 -6.55 6.36
C LYS A 189 -46.97 -7.75 5.86
N SER A 190 -46.09 -7.50 4.90
CA SER A 190 -45.09 -8.45 4.43
C SER A 190 -44.25 -8.96 5.60
N GLN A 191 -43.87 -10.24 5.58
CA GLN A 191 -42.91 -10.80 6.53
C GLN A 191 -41.48 -10.37 6.17
N GLU A 192 -41.14 -9.13 6.49
CA GLU A 192 -39.78 -8.60 6.34
C GLU A 192 -38.82 -9.31 7.32
N LEU A 193 -37.68 -9.81 6.82
CA LEU A 193 -36.57 -10.25 7.68
C LEU A 193 -36.00 -9.04 8.41
N LYS A 194 -35.90 -9.11 9.74
CA LYS A 194 -35.46 -7.97 10.57
C LYS A 194 -34.06 -8.19 11.15
N PRO A 195 -33.08 -7.33 10.84
CA PRO A 195 -31.89 -7.22 11.69
C PRO A 195 -32.30 -6.71 13.08
N LEU A 196 -31.58 -7.13 14.13
CA LEU A 196 -31.87 -6.71 15.50
C LEU A 196 -30.95 -5.57 15.92
N ARG A 197 -31.53 -4.44 16.31
CA ARG A 197 -30.83 -3.25 16.80
C ARG A 197 -30.70 -3.27 18.32
N GLY A 198 -29.53 -2.88 18.83
CA GLY A 198 -29.23 -2.60 20.23
C GLY A 198 -27.92 -1.82 20.28
N GLU A 199 -27.90 -0.69 20.99
CA GLU A 199 -26.78 0.26 20.95
C GLU A 199 -25.73 -0.08 22.02
N GLU A 200 -24.56 -0.59 21.58
CA GLU A 200 -23.20 -0.22 22.02
C GLU A 200 -22.15 -1.11 21.30
N ASP A 201 -20.98 -0.54 20.98
CA ASP A 201 -19.83 -1.16 20.28
C ASP A 201 -20.09 -1.94 18.94
N VAL A 202 -19.95 -1.21 17.82
CA VAL A 202 -19.78 -1.69 16.42
C VAL A 202 -21.01 -2.35 15.74
N PRO A 203 -21.49 -1.83 14.59
CA PRO A 203 -22.59 -2.45 13.83
C PRO A 203 -22.22 -3.83 13.26
N GLY A 204 -23.12 -4.81 13.40
CA GLY A 204 -23.04 -6.10 12.68
C GLY A 204 -22.06 -7.15 13.25
N GLY A 205 -21.79 -7.16 14.54
CA GLY A 205 -21.00 -8.23 15.16
C GLY A 205 -21.77 -9.55 15.29
N VAL A 206 -21.25 -10.64 14.72
CA VAL A 206 -21.64 -12.01 15.12
C VAL A 206 -20.89 -12.38 16.40
N LYS A 207 -21.57 -12.89 17.42
CA LYS A 207 -20.92 -13.35 18.67
C LYS A 207 -20.20 -14.67 18.47
N VAL A 208 -19.08 -14.84 19.18
CA VAL A 208 -18.26 -16.08 19.18
C VAL A 208 -19.11 -17.32 19.47
N ARG A 209 -19.97 -17.25 20.50
CA ARG A 209 -20.90 -18.33 20.85
C ARG A 209 -21.79 -18.80 19.69
N GLU A 210 -22.23 -17.91 18.82
CA GLU A 210 -23.09 -18.30 17.69
C GLU A 210 -22.33 -19.12 16.64
N ILE A 211 -21.03 -18.89 16.49
CA ILE A 211 -20.14 -19.70 15.63
C ILE A 211 -19.97 -21.11 16.22
N LEU A 212 -20.05 -21.28 17.54
CA LEU A 212 -19.95 -22.58 18.23
C LEU A 212 -21.31 -23.33 18.35
N GLU A 213 -22.40 -22.61 18.59
CA GLU A 213 -23.72 -23.21 18.84
C GLU A 213 -24.59 -23.30 17.59
N VAL A 214 -24.67 -22.23 16.78
CA VAL A 214 -25.63 -22.10 15.67
C VAL A 214 -25.04 -22.61 14.35
N TYR A 215 -23.83 -22.19 14.00
CA TYR A 215 -23.20 -22.54 12.72
C TYR A 215 -22.55 -23.93 12.75
N ARG A 216 -23.39 -24.97 12.59
CA ARG A 216 -22.97 -26.38 12.52
C ARG A 216 -23.14 -27.01 11.13
N GLY A 217 -23.22 -26.19 10.09
CA GLY A 217 -23.53 -26.55 8.70
C GLY A 217 -24.88 -25.99 8.27
N LEU A 218 -24.95 -25.41 7.06
CA LEU A 218 -26.16 -24.80 6.49
C LEU A 218 -27.06 -25.86 5.83
N THR A 219 -28.35 -25.56 5.70
CA THR A 219 -29.24 -26.32 4.81
C THR A 219 -29.02 -25.93 3.34
N PRO A 220 -29.35 -26.80 2.36
CA PRO A 220 -29.23 -26.47 0.94
C PRO A 220 -30.04 -25.23 0.50
N LYS A 221 -31.19 -24.95 1.15
CA LYS A 221 -32.00 -23.75 0.90
C LYS A 221 -31.28 -22.48 1.37
N GLU A 222 -30.70 -22.49 2.57
CA GLU A 222 -29.89 -21.36 3.09
C GLU A 222 -28.59 -21.16 2.29
N ARG A 223 -27.94 -22.25 1.85
CA ARG A 223 -26.73 -22.19 1.02
C ARG A 223 -26.99 -21.46 -0.30
N ARG A 224 -28.10 -21.79 -1.00
CA ARG A 224 -28.53 -21.09 -2.23
C ARG A 224 -28.80 -19.61 -1.97
N LEU A 225 -29.66 -19.28 -1.01
CA LEU A 225 -30.01 -17.89 -0.68
C LEU A 225 -28.78 -17.03 -0.34
N ARG A 226 -27.75 -17.61 0.30
CA ARG A 226 -26.48 -16.92 0.56
C ARG A 226 -25.59 -16.82 -0.68
N ALA A 227 -25.60 -17.80 -1.58
CA ALA A 227 -24.89 -17.73 -2.85
C ALA A 227 -25.44 -16.59 -3.73
N ASP A 228 -26.77 -16.42 -3.78
CA ASP A 228 -27.44 -15.33 -4.52
C ASP A 228 -27.05 -13.94 -3.96
N VAL A 229 -26.98 -13.82 -2.63
CA VAL A 229 -26.62 -12.56 -1.95
C VAL A 229 -25.12 -12.23 -2.08
N TYR A 230 -24.23 -13.16 -1.72
CA TYR A 230 -22.78 -12.91 -1.64
C TYR A 230 -22.03 -13.12 -2.98
N GLY A 231 -22.58 -13.93 -3.90
CA GLY A 231 -21.89 -14.39 -5.10
C GLY A 231 -20.87 -15.51 -4.84
N PRO A 232 -20.21 -16.02 -5.89
CA PRO A 232 -19.23 -17.09 -5.79
C PRO A 232 -17.94 -16.66 -5.05
N ASN A 233 -17.27 -17.61 -4.43
CA ASN A 233 -16.01 -17.40 -3.71
C ASN A 233 -14.81 -17.28 -4.67
N THR A 234 -14.76 -16.16 -5.41
CA THR A 234 -13.70 -15.85 -6.38
C THR A 234 -13.06 -14.49 -6.15
N ILE A 235 -11.77 -14.37 -6.51
CA ILE A 235 -11.06 -13.10 -6.66
C ILE A 235 -10.64 -13.00 -8.14
N ASP A 236 -11.64 -12.88 -9.02
CA ASP A 236 -11.41 -12.73 -10.46
C ASP A 236 -11.00 -11.30 -10.82
N VAL A 237 -10.10 -11.16 -11.79
CA VAL A 237 -9.51 -9.89 -12.22
C VAL A 237 -9.57 -9.82 -13.74
N GLU A 238 -10.58 -9.10 -14.25
CA GLU A 238 -10.90 -9.02 -15.68
C GLU A 238 -9.69 -8.65 -16.56
N ILE A 239 -9.09 -9.65 -17.22
CA ILE A 239 -7.98 -9.42 -18.15
C ILE A 239 -8.54 -8.91 -19.49
N LYS A 240 -8.74 -7.59 -19.59
CA LYS A 240 -9.26 -6.91 -20.79
C LYS A 240 -8.54 -7.36 -22.06
N SER A 241 -9.32 -7.63 -23.11
CA SER A 241 -8.80 -8.09 -24.40
C SER A 241 -7.94 -7.00 -25.08
N TYR A 242 -7.02 -7.41 -25.96
CA TYR A 242 -6.20 -6.47 -26.75
C TYR A 242 -7.05 -5.43 -27.50
N PHE A 243 -8.24 -5.80 -27.98
CA PHE A 243 -9.16 -4.89 -28.67
C PHE A 243 -9.82 -3.88 -27.72
N SER A 244 -10.24 -4.32 -26.51
CA SER A 244 -10.77 -3.42 -25.47
C SER A 244 -9.71 -2.44 -25.00
N LEU A 245 -8.48 -2.92 -24.78
CA LEU A 245 -7.33 -2.09 -24.42
C LEU A 245 -7.00 -1.09 -25.55
N LEU A 246 -6.96 -1.54 -26.81
CA LEU A 246 -6.72 -0.69 -27.99
C LEU A 246 -7.74 0.45 -28.08
N ILE A 247 -9.04 0.18 -27.93
CA ILE A 247 -10.06 1.22 -27.90
C ILE A 247 -9.81 2.21 -26.75
N SER A 248 -9.53 1.72 -25.54
CA SER A 248 -9.30 2.60 -24.38
C SER A 248 -8.06 3.49 -24.53
N GLU A 249 -7.01 3.00 -25.17
CA GLU A 249 -5.78 3.77 -25.44
C GLU A 249 -5.99 4.74 -26.62
N CYS A 250 -6.61 4.31 -27.72
CA CYS A 250 -6.95 5.19 -28.86
C CYS A 250 -7.91 6.33 -28.48
N LEU A 251 -8.80 6.12 -27.49
CA LEU A 251 -9.68 7.16 -26.95
C LEU A 251 -8.97 8.18 -26.04
N ASN A 252 -7.66 8.08 -25.84
CA ASN A 252 -6.88 9.08 -25.09
C ASN A 252 -6.85 10.44 -25.85
N PRO A 253 -7.06 11.60 -25.18
CA PRO A 253 -7.07 12.91 -25.82
C PRO A 253 -5.89 13.20 -26.74
N PHE A 254 -4.70 12.70 -26.41
CA PHE A 254 -3.50 12.93 -27.22
C PHE A 254 -3.48 12.13 -28.52
N TYR A 255 -3.96 10.89 -28.53
CA TYR A 255 -4.02 10.09 -29.75
C TYR A 255 -5.15 10.57 -30.67
N ILE A 256 -6.29 11.03 -30.13
CA ILE A 256 -7.34 11.66 -30.96
C ILE A 256 -6.86 12.99 -31.54
N PHE A 257 -6.12 13.81 -30.78
CA PHE A 257 -5.50 15.02 -31.32
C PHE A 257 -4.51 14.69 -32.45
N GLN A 258 -3.69 13.65 -32.29
CA GLN A 258 -2.80 13.19 -33.38
C GLN A 258 -3.58 12.74 -34.62
N VAL A 259 -4.67 11.98 -34.49
CA VAL A 259 -5.50 11.56 -35.64
C VAL A 259 -6.12 12.78 -36.34
N ALA A 260 -6.59 13.78 -35.59
CA ALA A 260 -7.08 15.03 -36.17
C ALA A 260 -5.97 15.80 -36.91
N SER A 261 -4.76 15.91 -36.35
CA SER A 261 -3.62 16.54 -37.02
C SER A 261 -3.17 15.79 -38.28
N ILE A 262 -3.05 14.46 -38.22
CA ILE A 262 -2.75 13.60 -39.38
C ILE A 262 -3.78 13.78 -40.49
N THR A 263 -5.06 13.91 -40.14
CA THR A 263 -6.14 14.18 -41.10
C THR A 263 -5.97 15.56 -41.74
N LEU A 264 -5.67 16.60 -40.94
CA LEU A 264 -5.46 17.96 -41.44
C LEU A 264 -4.25 18.05 -42.38
N TRP A 265 -3.11 17.48 -41.99
CA TRP A 265 -1.90 17.45 -42.81
C TRP A 265 -2.10 16.67 -44.12
N SER A 266 -2.95 15.64 -44.12
CA SER A 266 -3.33 14.90 -45.32
C SER A 266 -4.33 15.64 -46.24
N LEU A 267 -4.91 16.75 -45.79
CA LEU A 267 -5.73 17.68 -46.59
C LEU A 267 -4.92 18.89 -47.08
N ASP A 268 -3.67 19.02 -46.64
CA ASP A 268 -2.73 20.11 -46.91
C ASP A 268 -1.47 19.56 -47.61
N ASP A 269 -1.65 18.48 -48.39
CA ASP A 269 -0.67 17.72 -49.17
C ASP A 269 0.61 17.20 -48.45
N TYR A 270 0.71 17.32 -47.13
CA TYR A 270 1.81 16.81 -46.28
C TYR A 270 1.73 15.29 -46.02
N TYR A 271 1.55 14.50 -47.09
CA TYR A 271 1.30 13.06 -47.01
C TYR A 271 2.48 12.27 -46.41
N TYR A 272 3.74 12.65 -46.67
CA TYR A 272 4.90 11.87 -46.19
C TYR A 272 5.15 12.10 -44.69
N TYR A 273 5.00 13.35 -44.21
CA TYR A 273 5.01 13.66 -42.78
C TYR A 273 3.87 12.94 -42.04
N ALA A 274 2.63 13.06 -42.55
CA ALA A 274 1.45 12.42 -41.95
C ALA A 274 1.62 10.89 -41.81
N LEU A 275 2.11 10.21 -42.86
CA LEU A 275 2.34 8.76 -42.86
C LEU A 275 3.42 8.33 -41.86
N CYS A 276 4.53 9.08 -41.77
CA CYS A 276 5.61 8.78 -40.82
C CYS A 276 5.14 8.92 -39.35
N ILE A 277 4.41 10.00 -39.04
CA ILE A 277 3.88 10.22 -37.68
C ILE A 277 2.85 9.13 -37.33
N PHE A 278 1.96 8.75 -38.27
CA PHE A 278 1.02 7.64 -38.08
C PHE A 278 1.74 6.33 -37.71
N GLY A 279 2.81 5.96 -38.43
CA GLY A 279 3.60 4.75 -38.16
C GLY A 279 4.26 4.75 -36.78
N ILE A 280 4.77 5.91 -36.33
CA ILE A 280 5.37 6.07 -35.00
C ILE A 280 4.31 5.94 -33.89
N SER A 281 3.14 6.56 -34.06
CA SER A 281 2.04 6.45 -33.10
C SER A 281 1.45 5.04 -33.02
N ALA A 282 1.32 4.34 -34.15
CA ALA A 282 0.90 2.94 -34.18
C ALA A 282 1.88 2.01 -33.43
N LEU A 283 3.19 2.22 -33.61
CA LEU A 283 4.22 1.49 -32.86
C LEU A 283 4.18 1.80 -31.36
N SER A 284 3.99 3.08 -30.99
CA SER A 284 3.84 3.53 -29.60
C SER A 284 2.66 2.85 -28.91
N ILE A 285 1.48 2.85 -29.55
CA ILE A 285 0.27 2.18 -29.05
C ILE A 285 0.52 0.67 -28.92
N GLY A 286 1.12 0.02 -29.93
CA GLY A 286 1.42 -1.42 -29.88
C GLY A 286 2.32 -1.82 -28.70
N ILE A 287 3.35 -1.01 -28.39
CA ILE A 287 4.22 -1.23 -27.23
C ILE A 287 3.46 -1.02 -25.91
N SER A 288 2.64 0.04 -25.83
CA SER A 288 1.79 0.33 -24.66
C SER A 288 0.87 -0.85 -24.33
N LEU A 289 0.16 -1.36 -25.34
CA LEU A 289 -0.80 -2.46 -25.20
C LEU A 289 -0.18 -3.77 -24.72
N VAL A 290 1.01 -4.14 -25.23
CA VAL A 290 1.70 -5.37 -24.80
C VAL A 290 2.16 -5.26 -23.35
N GLU A 291 2.67 -4.10 -22.93
CA GLU A 291 3.11 -3.87 -21.55
C GLU A 291 1.91 -3.82 -20.58
N THR A 292 0.83 -3.10 -20.91
CA THR A 292 -0.39 -3.06 -20.10
C THR A 292 -1.03 -4.44 -19.96
N ARG A 293 -1.17 -5.20 -21.07
CA ARG A 293 -1.72 -6.56 -21.03
C ARG A 293 -0.88 -7.48 -20.14
N ARG A 294 0.44 -7.45 -20.27
CA ARG A 294 1.37 -8.23 -19.43
C ARG A 294 1.26 -7.87 -17.95
N GLN A 295 1.02 -6.60 -17.62
CA GLN A 295 0.79 -6.16 -16.25
C GLN A 295 -0.55 -6.67 -15.70
N SER A 296 -1.62 -6.67 -16.52
CA SER A 296 -2.91 -7.25 -16.15
C SER A 296 -2.84 -8.77 -15.92
N GLU A 297 -2.13 -9.51 -16.77
CA GLU A 297 -1.93 -10.96 -16.63
C GLU A 297 -1.15 -11.29 -15.35
N CYS A 298 -0.05 -10.57 -15.08
CA CYS A 298 0.70 -10.71 -13.82
C CYS A 298 -0.15 -10.45 -12.57
N LEU A 299 -1.09 -9.49 -12.63
CA LEU A 299 -1.98 -9.17 -11.52
C LEU A 299 -3.08 -10.23 -11.33
N HIS A 300 -3.63 -10.76 -12.42
CA HIS A 300 -4.55 -11.90 -12.41
C HIS A 300 -3.89 -13.13 -11.78
N ASP A 301 -2.65 -13.46 -12.17
CA ASP A 301 -1.94 -14.64 -11.66
C ASP A 301 -1.61 -14.55 -10.15
N LEU A 302 -1.51 -13.32 -9.61
CA LEU A 302 -1.41 -13.08 -8.16
C LEU A 302 -2.76 -13.21 -7.45
N ALA A 303 -3.85 -12.76 -8.09
CA ALA A 303 -5.20 -12.84 -7.54
C ALA A 303 -5.72 -14.29 -7.50
N ALA A 304 -5.55 -15.02 -8.60
CA ALA A 304 -6.09 -16.35 -8.86
C ALA A 304 -5.78 -17.36 -7.75
N SER A 305 -6.80 -17.72 -6.98
CA SER A 305 -6.80 -18.92 -6.16
C SER A 305 -6.87 -20.15 -7.07
N LYS A 306 -5.88 -21.05 -6.97
CA LYS A 306 -6.03 -22.40 -7.52
C LYS A 306 -7.20 -23.07 -6.81
N SER A 307 -8.20 -23.52 -7.57
CA SER A 307 -9.34 -24.23 -7.03
C SER A 307 -8.88 -25.48 -6.27
N THR A 308 -9.34 -25.63 -5.04
CA THR A 308 -9.20 -26.84 -4.24
C THR A 308 -10.58 -27.43 -4.03
N GLN A 309 -10.75 -28.73 -4.24
CA GLN A 309 -11.95 -29.40 -3.75
C GLN A 309 -11.88 -29.47 -2.23
N ILE A 310 -12.97 -29.15 -1.54
CA ILE A 310 -13.04 -29.17 -0.08
C ILE A 310 -14.31 -29.88 0.35
N THR A 311 -14.16 -30.78 1.30
CA THR A 311 -15.26 -31.51 1.92
C THR A 311 -16.04 -30.57 2.85
N VAL A 312 -17.34 -30.42 2.59
CA VAL A 312 -18.25 -29.55 3.35
C VAL A 312 -19.29 -30.40 4.07
N VAL A 313 -19.63 -29.98 5.28
CA VAL A 313 -20.57 -30.66 6.15
C VAL A 313 -21.97 -30.12 5.90
N ILE A 314 -22.87 -30.98 5.42
CA ILE A 314 -24.27 -30.62 5.18
C ILE A 314 -25.16 -31.32 6.20
N ARG A 315 -26.10 -30.55 6.75
CA ARG A 315 -27.14 -31.05 7.65
C ARG A 315 -28.44 -31.23 6.88
N ASN A 316 -28.97 -32.45 6.87
CA ASN A 316 -30.37 -32.70 6.51
C ASN A 316 -31.21 -32.75 7.81
N PRO A 317 -32.09 -31.76 8.07
CA PRO A 317 -32.94 -31.77 9.26
C PRO A 317 -34.13 -32.75 9.17
N ASN A 318 -34.43 -33.31 7.99
CA ASN A 318 -35.73 -33.94 7.69
C ASN A 318 -35.73 -35.49 7.72
N ILE A 319 -34.69 -36.16 8.25
CA ILE A 319 -34.68 -37.62 8.41
C ILE A 319 -34.77 -38.02 9.89
N PRO A 320 -35.98 -38.22 10.44
CA PRO A 320 -36.15 -38.91 11.71
C PRO A 320 -35.84 -40.40 11.51
N VAL A 321 -34.72 -40.87 12.06
CA VAL A 321 -34.39 -42.30 12.09
C VAL A 321 -35.50 -43.05 12.83
N ARG A 322 -36.24 -43.91 12.13
CA ARG A 322 -37.30 -44.72 12.76
C ARG A 322 -36.68 -45.64 13.81
N PRO A 323 -37.14 -45.62 15.09
CA PRO A 323 -36.65 -46.55 16.09
C PRO A 323 -37.13 -47.96 15.74
N LEU A 324 -36.20 -48.83 15.33
CA LEU A 324 -36.49 -50.24 15.12
C LEU A 324 -36.63 -50.91 16.49
N SER A 325 -37.87 -51.26 16.86
CA SER A 325 -38.26 -52.21 17.93
C SER A 325 -37.36 -52.29 19.18
N ARG A 326 -37.84 -51.71 20.29
CA ARG A 326 -37.34 -51.85 21.68
C ARG A 326 -36.58 -53.16 21.95
N GLU A 327 -35.35 -53.08 22.44
CA GLU A 327 -35.04 -53.32 23.87
C GLU A 327 -33.60 -52.90 24.25
N ILE A 328 -33.47 -52.30 25.44
CA ILE A 328 -32.23 -52.11 26.24
C ILE A 328 -31.02 -51.45 25.52
N PHE A 329 -30.96 -50.11 25.50
CA PHE A 329 -29.92 -49.28 26.15
C PHE A 329 -30.26 -47.78 26.01
N GLU A 330 -29.76 -46.93 26.91
CA GLU A 330 -29.89 -45.47 26.81
C GLU A 330 -28.62 -44.85 26.18
N GLU A 331 -28.70 -44.47 24.91
CA GLU A 331 -27.70 -43.62 24.24
C GLU A 331 -28.36 -42.39 23.60
N PRO A 332 -27.66 -41.24 23.48
CA PRO A 332 -28.22 -40.02 22.92
C PRO A 332 -28.44 -40.12 21.41
N LEU A 333 -29.41 -39.36 20.89
CA LEU A 333 -29.69 -39.33 19.44
C LEU A 333 -28.49 -38.77 18.66
N GLU A 334 -27.80 -39.62 17.91
CA GLU A 334 -26.82 -39.18 16.91
C GLU A 334 -27.53 -38.57 15.70
N PHE A 335 -27.24 -37.31 15.42
CA PHE A 335 -27.67 -36.66 14.18
C PHE A 335 -26.73 -37.08 13.04
N SER A 336 -27.23 -37.95 12.15
CA SER A 336 -26.48 -38.42 10.98
C SER A 336 -26.01 -37.25 10.11
N THR A 337 -24.73 -36.92 10.25
CA THR A 337 -24.08 -35.79 9.59
C THR A 337 -23.33 -36.34 8.38
N TYR A 338 -23.61 -35.84 7.18
CA TYR A 338 -22.97 -36.31 5.95
C TYR A 338 -22.03 -35.25 5.36
N PHE A 339 -21.02 -35.75 4.65
CA PHE A 339 -19.97 -34.98 4.02
C PHE A 339 -20.23 -34.95 2.50
N GLU A 340 -20.28 -33.75 1.92
CA GLU A 340 -20.40 -33.52 0.48
C GLU A 340 -19.11 -32.83 0.01
N GLU A 341 -18.42 -33.38 -0.99
CA GLU A 341 -17.30 -32.69 -1.62
C GLU A 341 -17.82 -31.65 -2.60
N ILE A 342 -17.57 -30.37 -2.33
CA ILE A 342 -17.99 -29.27 -3.21
C ILE A 342 -16.79 -28.45 -3.70
N SER A 343 -17.05 -27.59 -4.68
CA SER A 343 -16.05 -26.71 -5.26
C SER A 343 -15.71 -25.58 -4.28
N SER A 344 -14.44 -25.18 -4.20
CA SER A 344 -14.05 -23.96 -3.46
C SER A 344 -14.73 -22.68 -3.96
N PHE A 345 -15.30 -22.71 -5.17
CA PHE A 345 -16.10 -21.63 -5.77
C PHE A 345 -17.47 -21.46 -5.12
N ASP A 346 -18.08 -22.53 -4.62
CA ASP A 346 -19.49 -22.56 -4.17
C ASP A 346 -19.65 -22.30 -2.67
N LEU A 347 -18.53 -22.07 -1.96
CA LEU A 347 -18.49 -21.78 -0.53
C LEU A 347 -19.12 -20.41 -0.22
N VAL A 348 -20.00 -20.37 0.78
CA VAL A 348 -20.66 -19.15 1.26
C VAL A 348 -20.38 -18.90 2.75
N PRO A 349 -20.45 -17.64 3.24
CA PRO A 349 -20.33 -17.37 4.66
C PRO A 349 -21.37 -18.14 5.48
N GLY A 350 -20.91 -18.93 6.45
CA GLY A 350 -21.73 -19.80 7.32
C GLY A 350 -21.60 -21.29 7.05
N ASP A 351 -21.02 -21.70 5.91
CA ASP A 351 -20.71 -23.11 5.64
C ASP A 351 -19.74 -23.69 6.68
N LEU A 352 -19.90 -24.98 7.00
CA LEU A 352 -19.00 -25.71 7.89
C LEU A 352 -18.09 -26.61 7.04
N VAL A 353 -16.79 -26.31 6.99
CA VAL A 353 -15.80 -27.04 6.18
C VAL A 353 -15.00 -28.02 7.04
N ALA A 354 -14.68 -29.18 6.49
CA ALA A 354 -13.73 -30.13 7.07
C ALA A 354 -12.34 -29.91 6.46
N ILE A 355 -11.32 -29.82 7.31
CA ILE A 355 -9.94 -29.56 6.88
C ILE A 355 -9.21 -30.90 6.74
N PRO A 356 -8.65 -31.23 5.55
CA PRO A 356 -8.03 -32.53 5.30
C PRO A 356 -6.72 -32.70 6.07
N ALA A 357 -6.49 -33.91 6.59
CA ALA A 357 -5.32 -34.19 7.44
C ALA A 357 -3.96 -34.06 6.74
N GLN A 358 -3.95 -34.23 5.41
CA GLN A 358 -2.78 -34.07 4.54
C GLN A 358 -2.43 -32.59 4.24
N GLY A 359 -3.21 -31.65 4.77
CA GLY A 359 -3.05 -30.22 4.52
C GLY A 359 -3.76 -29.75 3.23
N CYS A 360 -3.97 -28.43 3.13
CA CYS A 360 -4.60 -27.77 1.99
C CYS A 360 -4.24 -26.28 1.95
N VAL A 361 -4.48 -25.62 0.82
CA VAL A 361 -4.52 -24.15 0.77
C VAL A 361 -5.96 -23.70 1.01
N MET A 362 -6.18 -22.85 2.01
CA MET A 362 -7.51 -22.33 2.36
C MET A 362 -8.00 -21.35 1.28
N PRO A 363 -9.21 -21.51 0.71
CA PRO A 363 -9.73 -20.64 -0.35
C PRO A 363 -10.55 -19.45 0.16
N CYS A 364 -10.83 -19.39 1.46
CA CYS A 364 -11.68 -18.41 2.13
C CYS A 364 -11.19 -18.15 3.57
N ASP A 365 -11.75 -17.15 4.26
CA ASP A 365 -11.45 -16.91 5.68
C ASP A 365 -12.40 -17.75 6.56
N VAL A 366 -11.84 -18.62 7.41
CA VAL A 366 -12.54 -19.69 8.17
C VAL A 366 -12.17 -19.63 9.65
N VAL A 367 -13.10 -19.85 10.57
CA VAL A 367 -12.85 -19.93 12.03
C VAL A 367 -12.97 -21.35 12.54
N LEU A 368 -11.93 -21.86 13.21
CA LEU A 368 -11.88 -23.21 13.76
C LEU A 368 -12.89 -23.40 14.90
N GLN A 369 -13.80 -24.35 14.72
CA GLN A 369 -14.80 -24.79 15.70
C GLN A 369 -14.30 -26.01 16.49
N GLN A 370 -13.58 -26.94 15.83
CA GLN A 370 -13.05 -28.16 16.44
C GLN A 370 -11.67 -28.51 15.88
N GLY A 371 -10.77 -28.98 16.75
CA GLY A 371 -9.42 -29.42 16.39
C GLY A 371 -8.37 -28.31 16.35
N THR A 372 -7.18 -28.64 15.85
CA THR A 372 -6.05 -27.70 15.75
C THR A 372 -5.30 -27.88 14.43
N CYS A 373 -4.74 -26.79 13.88
CA CYS A 373 -4.01 -26.79 12.61
C CYS A 373 -2.64 -26.15 12.77
N ILE A 374 -1.59 -26.75 12.21
CA ILE A 374 -0.32 -26.08 11.95
C ILE A 374 -0.42 -25.46 10.56
N VAL A 375 -0.35 -24.13 10.47
CA VAL A 375 -0.51 -23.42 9.19
C VAL A 375 0.67 -22.51 8.88
N ASN A 376 1.09 -22.51 7.62
CA ASN A 376 1.96 -21.49 7.07
C ASN A 376 1.09 -20.32 6.61
N GLU A 377 1.19 -19.17 7.27
CA GLU A 377 0.60 -17.91 6.78
C GLU A 377 1.45 -17.28 5.65
N SER A 378 2.32 -18.05 5.01
CA SER A 378 3.31 -17.63 4.01
C SER A 378 2.73 -16.93 2.78
N MET A 379 1.47 -17.16 2.39
CA MET A 379 0.84 -16.36 1.34
C MET A 379 0.51 -14.97 1.90
N LEU A 380 -0.49 -14.81 2.78
CA LEU A 380 -0.92 -13.49 3.27
C LEU A 380 0.14 -12.68 4.05
N THR A 381 1.15 -13.34 4.63
CA THR A 381 2.33 -12.67 5.24
C THR A 381 3.54 -12.62 4.29
N GLY A 382 3.46 -13.34 3.18
CA GLY A 382 4.25 -13.16 1.97
C GLY A 382 5.53 -13.98 1.85
N LYS A 383 5.89 -14.79 2.82
CA LYS A 383 7.20 -15.49 2.89
C LYS A 383 7.10 -16.94 2.40
N CYS A 384 7.04 -17.10 1.08
CA CYS A 384 7.15 -18.42 0.42
C CYS A 384 8.62 -18.92 0.40
N TYR A 385 8.80 -20.22 0.21
CA TYR A 385 10.00 -21.02 0.50
C TYR A 385 11.39 -20.38 0.22
N THR A 386 12.17 -20.23 1.30
CA THR A 386 13.64 -20.15 1.26
C THR A 386 14.24 -21.13 2.27
N LEU A 387 14.64 -22.31 1.77
CA LEU A 387 15.74 -23.07 2.39
C LEU A 387 17.03 -22.27 2.07
N LEU A 388 17.92 -21.93 3.01
CA LEU A 388 18.15 -22.44 4.38
C LEU A 388 18.60 -21.31 5.33
N LEU A 389 18.65 -21.62 6.64
CA LEU A 389 19.36 -20.90 7.72
C LEU A 389 18.75 -19.60 8.32
N PHE A 390 17.84 -19.81 9.28
CA PHE A 390 17.89 -19.26 10.67
C PHE A 390 17.40 -17.82 11.04
N ARG A 391 16.18 -17.74 11.63
CA ARG A 391 15.82 -17.13 12.95
C ARG A 391 16.15 -15.63 13.25
N SER A 392 15.25 -14.62 13.27
CA SER A 392 13.78 -14.43 13.51
C SER A 392 13.23 -14.29 14.98
N LEU A 393 11.95 -13.87 15.13
CA LEU A 393 10.95 -13.70 16.25
C LEU A 393 11.08 -12.80 17.52
N ARG A 394 9.89 -12.35 17.98
CA ARG A 394 9.54 -11.24 18.90
C ARG A 394 9.13 -11.79 20.31
N VAL A 395 8.33 -11.28 21.25
CA VAL A 395 7.15 -10.37 21.31
C VAL A 395 7.21 -9.32 22.47
N ARG A 396 6.64 -9.56 23.67
CA ARG A 396 6.23 -8.52 24.68
C ARG A 396 6.34 -9.02 26.17
N VAL A 397 6.64 -8.22 27.22
CA VAL A 397 5.90 -7.25 28.13
C VAL A 397 4.91 -7.90 29.17
N LEU A 398 4.47 -7.27 30.28
CA LEU A 398 3.03 -7.10 30.71
C LEU A 398 2.81 -6.19 31.94
N TYR A 399 1.69 -5.48 31.87
CA TYR A 399 0.95 -4.65 32.83
C TYR A 399 0.74 -5.17 34.27
N GLN A 400 0.51 -4.22 35.19
CA GLN A 400 -0.81 -3.96 35.81
C GLN A 400 -0.89 -2.49 36.25
N GLY A 401 -2.03 -1.79 36.18
CA GLY A 401 -3.35 -2.14 35.64
C GLY A 401 -4.29 -0.91 35.67
N GLY A 402 -5.59 -1.10 35.41
CA GLY A 402 -6.63 -0.06 35.63
C GLY A 402 -7.33 0.45 34.37
N GLU A 403 -8.63 0.15 34.28
CA GLU A 403 -9.67 0.75 33.43
C GLU A 403 -9.73 0.45 31.92
N MET A 404 -10.93 0.68 31.36
CA MET A 404 -11.39 0.17 30.07
C MET A 404 -10.95 1.06 28.90
N MET A 405 -10.39 0.45 27.86
CA MET A 405 -10.06 1.11 26.59
C MET A 405 -10.20 0.09 25.44
N ASN A 406 -10.64 0.55 24.27
CA ASN A 406 -11.14 -0.33 23.22
C ASN A 406 -10.03 -1.23 22.62
N ARG A 407 -10.27 -2.55 22.60
CA ARG A 407 -9.22 -3.58 22.37
C ARG A 407 -9.02 -3.88 20.88
N HIS A 408 -7.83 -3.63 20.35
CA HIS A 408 -7.37 -4.11 19.03
C HIS A 408 -6.03 -4.85 19.18
N CYS A 409 -5.85 -5.96 18.44
CA CYS A 409 -4.76 -6.91 18.66
C CYS A 409 -3.60 -6.74 17.65
N PHE A 410 -2.38 -7.09 18.07
CA PHE A 410 -1.14 -6.80 17.32
C PHE A 410 -0.54 -8.07 16.67
N PRO A 411 -0.31 -8.12 15.35
CA PRO A 411 0.41 -9.21 14.70
C PRO A 411 1.92 -9.16 15.00
N THR A 412 2.52 -10.30 15.29
CA THR A 412 3.93 -10.39 15.72
C THR A 412 4.85 -10.83 14.59
N GLY A 413 5.09 -9.88 13.67
CA GLY A 413 6.31 -9.65 12.90
C GLY A 413 6.81 -10.71 11.89
N GLU A 414 6.57 -11.99 12.09
CA GLU A 414 7.46 -13.02 11.57
C GLU A 414 6.75 -14.32 11.15
N SER A 415 7.36 -15.01 10.19
CA SER A 415 6.87 -16.21 9.54
C SER A 415 7.52 -17.47 10.10
N VAL A 416 6.75 -18.24 10.85
CA VAL A 416 7.00 -19.65 11.20
C VAL A 416 5.62 -20.33 11.21
N PRO A 417 5.51 -21.62 10.85
CA PRO A 417 4.27 -22.38 11.01
C PRO A 417 3.59 -22.15 12.36
N VAL A 418 2.40 -21.57 12.32
CA VAL A 418 1.63 -21.16 13.50
C VAL A 418 0.64 -22.26 13.85
N THR A 419 0.67 -22.74 15.08
CA THR A 419 -0.41 -23.57 15.62
C THR A 419 -1.64 -22.72 15.89
N LYS A 420 -2.71 -23.03 15.18
CA LYS A 420 -4.07 -22.47 15.29
C LYS A 420 -4.93 -23.44 16.09
N THR A 421 -5.78 -22.93 16.95
CA THR A 421 -6.65 -23.74 17.81
C THR A 421 -8.11 -23.40 17.58
N SER A 422 -9.03 -24.34 17.80
CA SER A 422 -10.45 -24.01 17.93
C SER A 422 -10.69 -22.89 18.96
N VAL A 423 -11.80 -22.17 18.82
CA VAL A 423 -12.26 -21.24 19.86
C VAL A 423 -12.70 -22.03 21.11
N ALA A 424 -12.62 -21.44 22.29
CA ALA A 424 -12.95 -22.09 23.56
C ALA A 424 -14.27 -21.58 24.16
N HIS A 425 -14.99 -22.46 24.87
CA HIS A 425 -16.22 -22.18 25.65
C HIS A 425 -15.99 -21.28 26.89
N GLN A 426 -15.20 -20.23 26.74
CA GLN A 426 -14.90 -19.19 27.73
C GLN A 426 -14.83 -17.79 27.08
N GLU A 427 -14.85 -17.70 25.75
CA GLU A 427 -14.85 -16.45 24.97
C GLU A 427 -16.27 -16.11 24.44
N ASP A 428 -17.29 -16.84 24.91
CA ASP A 428 -18.64 -16.95 24.34
C ASP A 428 -19.35 -15.62 24.06
N GLU A 429 -19.22 -14.62 24.94
CA GLU A 429 -19.94 -13.35 24.84
C GLU A 429 -19.25 -12.26 23.99
N GLU A 430 -17.98 -12.43 23.57
CA GLU A 430 -17.31 -11.44 22.72
C GLU A 430 -17.79 -11.49 21.25
N PHE A 431 -17.77 -10.34 20.58
CA PHE A 431 -18.04 -10.25 19.13
C PHE A 431 -16.83 -10.72 18.31
N TYR A 432 -17.08 -11.57 17.32
CA TYR A 432 -16.04 -12.03 16.41
C TYR A 432 -15.42 -10.86 15.63
N SER A 433 -14.09 -10.83 15.64
CA SER A 433 -13.24 -9.89 14.92
C SER A 433 -12.00 -10.65 14.45
N PRO A 434 -11.66 -10.65 13.13
CA PRO A 434 -10.48 -11.34 12.61
C PRO A 434 -9.17 -10.88 13.22
N VAL A 435 -9.11 -9.63 13.71
CA VAL A 435 -7.93 -9.05 14.36
C VAL A 435 -7.76 -9.61 15.77
N ARG A 436 -8.83 -9.64 16.59
CA ARG A 436 -8.79 -10.24 17.94
C ARG A 436 -8.57 -11.74 17.87
N HIS A 437 -9.38 -12.44 17.07
CA HIS A 437 -9.47 -13.91 17.05
C HIS A 437 -8.50 -14.57 16.05
N LYS A 438 -7.40 -13.88 15.68
CA LYS A 438 -6.42 -14.36 14.68
C LYS A 438 -5.81 -15.74 14.98
N ARG A 439 -5.91 -16.22 16.23
CA ARG A 439 -5.45 -17.57 16.66
C ARG A 439 -6.38 -18.69 16.23
N HIS A 440 -7.65 -18.37 15.97
CA HIS A 440 -8.72 -19.31 15.61
C HIS A 440 -9.13 -19.16 14.13
N THR A 441 -8.81 -18.01 13.52
CA THR A 441 -9.05 -17.74 12.10
C THR A 441 -7.92 -18.29 11.22
N LEU A 442 -8.27 -19.09 10.22
CA LEU A 442 -7.48 -19.37 9.01
C LEU A 442 -7.90 -18.38 7.92
N PHE A 443 -6.98 -17.92 7.08
CA PHE A 443 -7.27 -16.90 6.07
C PHE A 443 -7.09 -17.44 4.65
N ALA A 444 -7.75 -16.82 3.67
CA ALA A 444 -7.67 -17.17 2.27
C ALA A 444 -6.22 -17.08 1.74
N GLY A 445 -5.65 -18.21 1.34
CA GLY A 445 -4.24 -18.37 0.96
C GLY A 445 -3.36 -19.04 2.02
N THR A 446 -3.80 -19.17 3.28
CA THR A 446 -3.00 -19.93 4.28
C THR A 446 -2.84 -21.39 3.86
N GLN A 447 -1.61 -21.91 3.95
CA GLN A 447 -1.32 -23.31 3.66
C GLN A 447 -1.34 -24.09 4.98
N VAL A 448 -2.38 -24.90 5.20
CA VAL A 448 -2.40 -25.88 6.28
C VAL A 448 -1.34 -26.94 5.97
N ILE A 449 -0.38 -27.11 6.88
CA ILE A 449 0.70 -28.12 6.76
C ILE A 449 0.22 -29.45 7.35
N GLN A 450 -0.41 -29.40 8.53
CA GLN A 450 -0.85 -30.57 9.28
C GLN A 450 -2.06 -30.20 10.14
N THR A 451 -3.05 -31.08 10.23
CA THR A 451 -4.08 -31.01 11.29
C THR A 451 -3.71 -31.93 12.45
N ARG A 452 -3.87 -31.47 13.69
CA ARG A 452 -3.77 -32.31 14.89
C ARG A 452 -5.17 -32.43 15.52
N PHE A 453 -5.66 -33.67 15.60
CA PHE A 453 -7.01 -34.05 16.03
C PHE A 453 -6.97 -35.17 17.09
N TYR A 454 -8.11 -35.56 17.65
CA TYR A 454 -8.23 -36.55 18.74
C TYR A 454 -9.29 -37.59 18.40
N GLY A 455 -8.97 -38.89 18.53
CA GLY A 455 -9.78 -39.98 17.98
C GLY A 455 -9.93 -39.86 16.46
N ASP A 456 -10.94 -40.49 15.86
CA ASP A 456 -11.24 -40.36 14.42
C ASP A 456 -12.03 -39.07 14.08
N SER A 457 -11.89 -38.00 14.89
CA SER A 457 -12.67 -36.77 14.70
C SER A 457 -12.03 -35.78 13.72
N HIS A 458 -12.82 -35.29 12.76
CA HIS A 458 -12.37 -34.29 11.79
C HIS A 458 -12.11 -32.91 12.42
N VAL A 459 -11.19 -32.15 11.83
CA VAL A 459 -10.98 -30.73 12.16
C VAL A 459 -11.97 -29.88 11.36
N LEU A 460 -12.77 -29.06 12.05
CA LEU A 460 -13.93 -28.37 11.50
C LEU A 460 -13.82 -26.85 11.71
N GLY A 461 -14.28 -26.07 10.74
CA GLY A 461 -14.35 -24.62 10.85
C GLY A 461 -15.43 -23.96 9.99
N VAL A 462 -15.92 -22.81 10.43
CA VAL A 462 -17.02 -22.07 9.79
C VAL A 462 -16.47 -20.97 8.86
N VAL A 463 -16.94 -20.92 7.62
CA VAL A 463 -16.59 -19.86 6.66
C VAL A 463 -17.16 -18.52 7.14
N VAL A 464 -16.32 -17.48 7.22
CA VAL A 464 -16.73 -16.14 7.65
C VAL A 464 -16.70 -15.13 6.50
N ARG A 465 -15.75 -15.23 5.57
CA ARG A 465 -15.65 -14.33 4.40
C ARG A 465 -15.17 -15.05 3.15
N THR A 466 -15.65 -14.59 2.01
CA THR A 466 -15.42 -15.15 0.67
C THR A 466 -15.01 -14.07 -0.33
N GLY A 467 -14.36 -14.47 -1.42
CA GLY A 467 -13.94 -13.61 -2.53
C GLY A 467 -13.18 -12.35 -2.11
N PHE A 468 -13.55 -11.21 -2.71
CA PHE A 468 -12.95 -9.90 -2.45
C PHE A 468 -13.10 -9.37 -1.01
N SER A 469 -13.94 -9.98 -0.17
CA SER A 469 -14.09 -9.61 1.26
C SER A 469 -13.12 -10.35 2.19
N THR A 470 -12.39 -11.36 1.69
CA THR A 470 -11.33 -12.04 2.44
C THR A 470 -10.13 -11.12 2.68
N ALA A 471 -9.28 -11.44 3.65
CA ALA A 471 -8.04 -10.70 3.89
C ALA A 471 -7.11 -10.64 2.65
N LYS A 472 -7.08 -11.69 1.81
CA LYS A 472 -6.38 -11.65 0.50
C LYS A 472 -7.13 -10.79 -0.51
N GLY A 473 -8.45 -10.92 -0.57
CA GLY A 473 -9.32 -10.13 -1.44
C GLY A 473 -9.16 -8.63 -1.25
N GLU A 474 -9.13 -8.15 0.00
CA GLU A 474 -8.96 -6.73 0.30
C GLU A 474 -7.56 -6.19 -0.08
N LEU A 475 -6.52 -7.03 0.02
CA LEU A 475 -5.18 -6.69 -0.46
C LEU A 475 -5.21 -6.44 -1.98
N VAL A 476 -5.69 -7.43 -2.75
CA VAL A 476 -5.84 -7.39 -4.22
C VAL A 476 -6.70 -6.20 -4.67
N ARG A 477 -7.87 -6.01 -4.05
CA ARG A 477 -8.78 -4.87 -4.26
C ARG A 477 -8.06 -3.53 -4.15
N SER A 478 -7.16 -3.40 -3.17
CA SER A 478 -6.43 -2.15 -2.93
C SER A 478 -5.17 -1.95 -3.79
N ILE A 479 -4.72 -2.99 -4.50
CA ILE A 479 -3.69 -2.91 -5.56
C ILE A 479 -4.35 -2.48 -6.89
N LEU A 480 -5.55 -2.99 -7.17
CA LEU A 480 -6.39 -2.55 -8.31
C LEU A 480 -6.81 -1.08 -8.20
N TYR A 481 -7.19 -0.62 -7.00
CA TYR A 481 -7.71 0.73 -6.76
C TYR A 481 -6.88 1.52 -5.73
N PRO A 482 -5.65 1.94 -6.06
CA PRO A 482 -4.78 2.66 -5.13
C PRO A 482 -5.27 4.09 -4.85
N LYS A 483 -5.12 4.57 -3.59
CA LYS A 483 -5.39 5.98 -3.20
C LYS A 483 -4.61 6.94 -4.16
N PRO A 484 -5.26 7.85 -4.90
CA PRO A 484 -4.61 8.59 -6.00
C PRO A 484 -3.71 9.73 -5.52
N ILE A 485 -2.44 9.73 -5.92
CA ILE A 485 -1.45 10.71 -5.46
C ILE A 485 -1.38 11.91 -6.43
N GLY A 486 -2.00 13.03 -6.03
CA GLY A 486 -2.10 14.27 -6.80
C GLY A 486 -0.77 15.03 -6.99
N PHE A 487 0.14 14.51 -7.83
CA PHE A 487 1.43 15.16 -8.08
C PHE A 487 1.30 16.38 -9.01
N LYS A 488 1.67 17.57 -8.49
CA LYS A 488 1.44 18.88 -9.13
C LYS A 488 2.10 19.06 -10.49
N PHE A 489 3.13 18.28 -10.84
CA PHE A 489 3.75 18.28 -12.17
C PHE A 489 2.73 17.98 -13.28
N TYR A 490 1.96 16.89 -13.17
CA TYR A 490 0.99 16.50 -14.20
C TYR A 490 -0.23 17.44 -14.24
N GLN A 491 -0.66 17.94 -13.07
CA GLN A 491 -1.71 18.96 -13.02
C GLN A 491 -1.28 20.27 -13.68
N ASP A 492 0.00 20.64 -13.57
CA ASP A 492 0.54 21.86 -14.18
C ASP A 492 0.88 21.68 -15.67
N SER A 493 1.18 20.47 -16.16
CA SER A 493 1.39 20.25 -17.60
C SER A 493 0.08 20.42 -18.38
N ILE A 494 -1.04 19.93 -17.88
CA ILE A 494 -2.38 20.15 -18.48
C ILE A 494 -2.71 21.65 -18.53
N LYS A 495 -2.45 22.40 -17.44
CA LYS A 495 -2.62 23.87 -17.42
C LYS A 495 -1.70 24.57 -18.43
N PHE A 496 -0.48 24.08 -18.61
CA PHE A 496 0.48 24.64 -19.57
C PHE A 496 0.05 24.38 -21.02
N ILE A 497 -0.53 23.22 -21.33
CA ILE A 497 -1.16 22.95 -22.64
C ILE A 497 -2.30 23.96 -22.88
N GLY A 498 -3.09 24.29 -21.85
CA GLY A 498 -4.07 25.38 -21.92
C GLY A 498 -3.46 26.76 -22.23
N ILE A 499 -2.26 27.06 -21.71
CA ILE A 499 -1.52 28.29 -22.04
C ILE A 499 -1.03 28.26 -23.50
N LEU A 500 -0.52 27.13 -23.98
CA LEU A 500 -0.14 26.94 -25.39
C LEU A 500 -1.35 27.14 -26.31
N PHE A 501 -2.52 26.60 -25.97
CA PHE A 501 -3.76 26.81 -26.73
C PHE A 501 -4.17 28.29 -26.81
N CYS A 502 -3.97 29.08 -25.74
CA CYS A 502 -4.16 30.53 -25.81
C CYS A 502 -3.18 31.24 -26.76
N VAL A 503 -1.92 30.76 -26.87
CA VAL A 503 -0.95 31.28 -27.85
C VAL A 503 -1.37 30.88 -29.27
N ALA A 504 -1.79 29.63 -29.48
CA ALA A 504 -2.33 29.15 -30.75
C ALA A 504 -3.54 30.00 -31.20
N ALA A 505 -4.48 30.30 -30.29
CA ALA A 505 -5.66 31.14 -30.59
C ALA A 505 -5.27 32.57 -31.01
N CYS A 506 -4.23 33.16 -30.43
CA CYS A 506 -3.70 34.45 -30.89
C CYS A 506 -3.08 34.35 -32.31
N GLY A 507 -2.33 33.28 -32.59
CA GLY A 507 -1.79 33.00 -33.93
C GLY A 507 -2.87 32.74 -34.97
N MET A 508 -3.91 31.98 -34.60
CA MET A 508 -5.10 31.65 -35.38
C MET A 508 -5.84 32.92 -35.82
N VAL A 509 -6.09 33.86 -34.89
CA VAL A 509 -6.71 35.17 -35.20
C VAL A 509 -5.84 36.00 -36.14
N TYR A 510 -4.52 36.02 -35.93
CA TYR A 510 -3.59 36.72 -36.83
C TYR A 510 -3.59 36.10 -38.24
N CYS A 511 -3.52 34.77 -38.36
CA CYS A 511 -3.52 34.08 -39.65
C CYS A 511 -4.85 34.25 -40.39
N THR A 512 -5.98 34.19 -39.68
CA THR A 512 -7.32 34.49 -40.23
C THR A 512 -7.33 35.90 -40.85
N TRP A 513 -6.89 36.92 -40.08
CA TRP A 513 -6.80 38.29 -40.57
C TRP A 513 -5.82 38.43 -41.76
N LEU A 514 -4.69 37.72 -41.72
CA LEU A 514 -3.64 37.77 -42.75
C LEU A 514 -4.10 37.16 -44.09
N TYR A 515 -4.80 36.02 -44.09
CA TYR A 515 -5.29 35.40 -45.31
C TYR A 515 -6.58 36.06 -45.83
N VAL A 516 -7.49 36.52 -44.95
CA VAL A 516 -8.67 37.33 -45.35
C VAL A 516 -8.24 38.66 -45.97
N SER A 517 -7.25 39.37 -45.41
CA SER A 517 -6.75 40.63 -45.99
C SER A 517 -5.96 40.46 -47.30
N ARG A 518 -5.64 39.22 -47.70
CA ARG A 518 -5.09 38.87 -49.01
C ARG A 518 -6.15 38.49 -50.05
N GLY A 519 -7.38 38.22 -49.63
CA GLY A 519 -8.44 37.71 -50.49
C GLY A 519 -8.29 36.23 -50.87
N ALA A 520 -7.65 35.42 -50.01
CA ALA A 520 -7.51 33.98 -50.23
C ALA A 520 -8.84 33.22 -50.07
N ASP A 521 -8.93 32.03 -50.67
CA ASP A 521 -10.12 31.18 -50.59
C ASP A 521 -10.43 30.66 -49.17
N ALA A 522 -11.71 30.40 -48.92
CA ALA A 522 -12.20 29.95 -47.61
C ALA A 522 -11.57 28.63 -47.14
N GLU A 523 -11.27 27.72 -48.07
CA GLU A 523 -10.60 26.43 -47.80
C GLU A 523 -9.17 26.65 -47.30
N MET A 524 -8.36 27.42 -48.03
CA MET A 524 -7.02 27.85 -47.62
C MET A 524 -7.03 28.58 -46.28
N ILE A 525 -7.99 29.49 -46.06
CA ILE A 525 -8.15 30.18 -44.77
C ILE A 525 -8.38 29.18 -43.65
N ILE A 526 -9.26 28.18 -43.83
CA ILE A 526 -9.58 27.19 -42.79
C ILE A 526 -8.38 26.28 -42.50
N LEU A 527 -7.74 25.71 -43.53
CA LEU A 527 -6.59 24.80 -43.37
C LEU A 527 -5.41 25.50 -42.67
N ARG A 528 -4.93 26.63 -43.21
CA ARG A 528 -3.82 27.42 -42.62
C ARG A 528 -4.13 27.94 -41.21
N THR A 529 -5.40 28.16 -40.88
CA THR A 529 -5.82 28.63 -39.54
C THR A 529 -5.91 27.50 -38.52
N LEU A 530 -6.26 26.28 -38.94
CA LEU A 530 -6.27 25.10 -38.06
C LEU A 530 -4.86 24.53 -37.84
N ASP A 531 -3.98 24.57 -38.85
CA ASP A 531 -2.63 24.00 -38.78
C ASP A 531 -1.79 24.61 -37.64
N ILE A 532 -1.93 25.92 -37.41
CA ILE A 532 -1.35 26.65 -36.28
C ILE A 532 -1.63 25.98 -34.92
N ILE A 533 -2.78 25.33 -34.74
CA ILE A 533 -3.11 24.61 -33.50
C ILE A 533 -2.33 23.29 -33.40
N THR A 534 -2.11 22.60 -34.53
CA THR A 534 -1.32 21.35 -34.59
C THR A 534 0.15 21.59 -34.27
N ILE A 535 0.75 22.65 -34.85
CA ILE A 535 2.14 23.05 -34.64
C ILE A 535 2.42 23.42 -33.17
N VAL A 536 1.48 24.12 -32.51
CA VAL A 536 1.66 24.64 -31.14
C VAL A 536 1.47 23.56 -30.06
N VAL A 537 0.82 22.44 -30.36
CA VAL A 537 0.55 21.35 -29.40
C VAL A 537 1.35 20.09 -29.78
N PRO A 538 2.57 19.91 -29.24
CA PRO A 538 3.49 18.87 -29.71
C PRO A 538 2.96 17.45 -29.47
N PRO A 539 2.80 16.61 -30.51
CA PRO A 539 2.18 15.28 -30.39
C PRO A 539 2.98 14.31 -29.51
N ALA A 540 4.30 14.49 -29.42
CA ALA A 540 5.19 13.66 -28.61
C ALA A 540 5.18 14.02 -27.10
N LEU A 541 4.51 15.09 -26.67
CA LEU A 541 4.59 15.63 -25.31
C LEU A 541 4.31 14.62 -24.17
N PRO A 542 3.33 13.70 -24.27
CA PRO A 542 3.07 12.71 -23.22
C PRO A 542 4.22 11.70 -23.07
N ALA A 543 4.69 11.14 -24.18
CA ALA A 543 5.81 10.19 -24.21
C ALA A 543 7.10 10.87 -23.74
N ALA A 544 7.34 12.11 -24.16
CA ALA A 544 8.50 12.89 -23.74
C ALA A 544 8.57 13.10 -22.21
N MET A 545 7.42 13.23 -21.52
CA MET A 545 7.38 13.30 -20.06
C MET A 545 7.77 11.99 -19.36
N THR A 546 7.55 10.81 -19.98
CA THR A 546 7.82 9.49 -19.39
C THR A 546 9.23 8.94 -19.70
N VAL A 547 9.95 9.45 -20.71
CA VAL A 547 11.35 9.06 -21.02
C VAL A 547 12.24 9.08 -19.77
N GLY A 548 12.12 10.12 -18.93
CA GLY A 548 12.88 10.27 -17.70
C GLY A 548 12.61 9.18 -16.65
N THR A 549 11.36 8.73 -16.52
CA THR A 549 10.98 7.66 -15.58
C THR A 549 11.32 6.27 -16.13
N VAL A 550 11.16 6.02 -17.43
CA VAL A 550 11.50 4.73 -18.07
C VAL A 550 13.00 4.42 -17.90
N TYR A 551 13.89 5.38 -18.19
CA TYR A 551 15.32 5.15 -18.00
C TYR A 551 15.71 5.00 -16.52
N ALA A 552 15.04 5.69 -15.60
CA ALA A 552 15.27 5.52 -14.17
C ALA A 552 14.78 4.14 -13.67
N GLN A 553 13.61 3.66 -14.11
CA GLN A 553 13.09 2.33 -13.81
C GLN A 553 14.04 1.23 -14.31
N ALA A 554 14.58 1.37 -15.52
CA ALA A 554 15.57 0.45 -16.08
C ALA A 554 16.89 0.43 -15.27
N ARG A 555 17.36 1.59 -14.75
CA ARG A 555 18.53 1.66 -13.87
C ARG A 555 18.26 1.11 -12.46
N LEU A 556 17.08 1.35 -11.90
CA LEU A 556 16.65 0.80 -10.61
C LEU A 556 16.55 -0.72 -10.66
N LYS A 557 15.94 -1.29 -11.72
CA LYS A 557 15.85 -2.75 -11.92
C LYS A 557 17.23 -3.41 -12.01
N LYS A 558 18.22 -2.76 -12.64
CA LYS A 558 19.64 -3.21 -12.64
C LYS A 558 20.32 -3.15 -11.27
N LYS A 559 19.80 -2.35 -10.33
CA LYS A 559 20.28 -2.23 -8.95
C LYS A 559 19.47 -3.10 -7.97
N GLY A 560 18.62 -4.01 -8.46
CA GLY A 560 17.76 -4.86 -7.62
C GLY A 560 16.59 -4.14 -6.97
N ILE A 561 16.23 -2.93 -7.43
CA ILE A 561 15.08 -2.18 -6.96
C ILE A 561 13.98 -2.23 -8.04
N PHE A 562 12.93 -2.99 -7.77
CA PHE A 562 11.77 -3.09 -8.63
C PHE A 562 10.77 -1.96 -8.32
N CYS A 563 9.97 -1.58 -9.32
CA CYS A 563 8.97 -0.53 -9.18
C CYS A 563 7.70 -0.93 -9.95
N ILE A 564 6.57 -0.98 -9.24
CA ILE A 564 5.25 -1.32 -9.78
C ILE A 564 4.58 -0.08 -10.40
N SER A 565 4.86 1.11 -9.88
CA SER A 565 4.22 2.37 -10.29
C SER A 565 5.24 3.43 -10.72
N PRO A 566 5.64 3.46 -12.02
CA PRO A 566 6.70 4.35 -12.52
C PRO A 566 6.53 5.85 -12.20
N PRO A 567 5.30 6.45 -12.17
CA PRO A 567 5.13 7.85 -11.77
C PRO A 567 5.64 8.18 -10.37
N ARG A 568 5.66 7.22 -9.43
CA ARG A 568 6.19 7.42 -8.07
C ARG A 568 7.72 7.61 -8.06
N ILE A 569 8.46 7.27 -9.12
CA ILE A 569 9.90 7.58 -9.26
C ILE A 569 10.11 9.10 -9.30
N ASN A 570 9.28 9.84 -10.01
CA ASN A 570 9.35 11.31 -10.03
C ASN A 570 8.95 11.93 -8.66
N ILE A 571 8.13 11.23 -7.88
CA ILE A 571 7.74 11.64 -6.52
C ILE A 571 8.88 11.40 -5.52
N SER A 572 9.64 10.30 -5.63
CA SER A 572 10.78 10.02 -4.74
C SER A 572 11.90 11.06 -4.83
N GLY A 573 12.04 11.72 -5.99
CA GLY A 573 12.94 12.86 -6.15
C GLY A 573 12.58 14.08 -5.27
N ARG A 574 11.35 14.12 -4.75
CA ARG A 574 10.80 15.21 -3.92
C ARG A 574 10.70 14.89 -2.43
N THR A 575 10.99 13.67 -2.00
CA THR A 575 10.91 13.21 -0.60
C THR A 575 11.69 14.12 0.35
N LYS A 576 11.10 14.39 1.52
CA LYS A 576 11.73 15.20 2.58
C LYS A 576 11.66 14.61 3.99
N LEU A 577 10.81 13.62 4.22
CA LEU A 577 10.82 12.79 5.41
C LEU A 577 10.91 11.32 4.99
N PHE A 578 11.67 10.50 5.73
CA PHE A 578 11.62 9.05 5.62
C PHE A 578 11.38 8.41 6.99
N CYS A 579 10.36 7.57 7.06
CA CYS A 579 10.05 6.70 8.20
C CYS A 579 10.69 5.31 7.98
N PHE A 580 11.15 4.68 9.04
CA PHE A 580 11.76 3.34 9.04
C PHE A 580 11.20 2.51 10.21
N ASP A 581 10.82 1.25 9.98
CA ASP A 581 10.75 0.30 11.11
C ASP A 581 12.16 0.00 11.67
N LYS A 582 12.22 -0.56 12.88
CA LYS A 582 13.48 -0.92 13.53
C LYS A 582 13.92 -2.35 13.20
N THR A 583 13.03 -3.35 13.28
CA THR A 583 13.38 -4.78 13.26
C THR A 583 13.35 -5.28 11.83
N GLY A 584 14.38 -5.98 11.35
CA GLY A 584 14.50 -6.40 9.95
C GLY A 584 14.84 -5.26 8.98
N THR A 585 14.45 -4.02 9.29
CA THR A 585 14.78 -2.84 8.48
C THR A 585 16.08 -2.13 8.89
N LEU A 586 16.26 -1.79 10.18
CA LEU A 586 17.47 -1.12 10.68
C LEU A 586 18.42 -2.08 11.40
N THR A 587 17.85 -3.03 12.14
CA THR A 587 18.54 -4.16 12.78
C THR A 587 18.46 -5.41 11.91
N GLU A 588 19.27 -6.40 12.23
CA GLU A 588 19.22 -7.73 11.62
C GLU A 588 17.92 -8.47 12.01
N ASP A 589 17.64 -9.54 11.26
CA ASP A 589 16.38 -10.25 11.28
C ASP A 589 16.35 -11.30 12.42
N GLY A 590 15.93 -10.87 13.61
CA GLY A 590 15.78 -11.73 14.79
C GLY A 590 16.50 -11.20 16.01
N LEU A 591 16.86 -12.12 16.90
CA LEU A 591 17.64 -11.84 18.11
C LEU A 591 18.78 -12.84 18.26
N ASP A 592 19.96 -12.33 18.56
CA ASP A 592 21.09 -13.17 18.95
C ASP A 592 21.14 -13.35 20.47
N PHE A 593 21.51 -14.55 20.87
CA PHE A 593 21.73 -14.90 22.27
C PHE A 593 23.03 -14.25 22.74
N TYR A 594 22.99 -13.50 23.84
CA TYR A 594 24.14 -12.76 24.35
C TYR A 594 24.72 -13.42 25.60
N GLU A 595 23.93 -13.54 26.69
CA GLU A 595 24.34 -14.26 27.90
C GLU A 595 23.16 -14.67 28.80
N VAL A 596 23.42 -15.60 29.72
CA VAL A 596 22.55 -15.99 30.82
C VAL A 596 23.04 -15.32 32.11
N VAL A 597 22.13 -14.81 32.93
CA VAL A 597 22.45 -14.39 34.30
C VAL A 597 21.55 -15.16 35.29
N PRO A 598 22.04 -16.25 35.91
CA PRO A 598 21.32 -16.98 36.95
C PRO A 598 21.16 -16.15 38.23
N ALA A 599 20.17 -16.48 39.07
CA ALA A 599 19.86 -15.72 40.28
C ALA A 599 20.99 -15.70 41.33
N TYR A 600 21.84 -16.75 41.37
CA TYR A 600 22.85 -16.96 42.41
C TYR A 600 24.23 -17.41 41.84
N SER A 601 24.54 -17.06 40.59
CA SER A 601 25.77 -17.43 39.88
C SER A 601 26.24 -16.26 39.00
N PRO A 602 27.55 -16.10 38.70
CA PRO A 602 28.00 -15.12 37.71
C PRO A 602 27.30 -15.26 36.35
N ALA A 603 27.27 -14.17 35.59
CA ALA A 603 26.79 -14.16 34.21
C ALA A 603 27.69 -15.02 33.30
N VAL A 604 27.09 -15.77 32.37
CA VAL A 604 27.82 -16.70 31.49
C VAL A 604 27.28 -16.60 30.06
N ARG A 605 28.19 -16.39 29.11
CA ARG A 605 27.88 -16.34 27.66
C ARG A 605 27.69 -17.72 27.05
N ASP A 606 28.52 -18.67 27.46
CA ASP A 606 28.47 -20.07 27.02
C ASP A 606 27.61 -20.90 28.00
N VAL A 607 26.45 -21.37 27.53
CA VAL A 607 25.51 -22.17 28.34
C VAL A 607 26.12 -23.53 28.72
N SER A 608 27.09 -24.05 27.97
CA SER A 608 27.76 -25.32 28.29
C SER A 608 28.62 -25.20 29.56
N ALA A 609 29.16 -24.02 29.88
CA ALA A 609 29.90 -23.80 31.13
C ALA A 609 28.98 -23.87 32.37
N LEU A 610 27.69 -23.52 32.23
CA LEU A 610 26.66 -23.72 33.27
C LEU A 610 26.26 -25.20 33.43
N GLN A 611 26.61 -26.07 32.47
CA GLN A 611 26.45 -27.53 32.60
C GLN A 611 27.64 -28.17 33.35
N SER A 612 28.80 -27.48 33.45
CA SER A 612 30.00 -28.02 34.11
C SER A 612 30.21 -27.56 35.55
N SER A 613 29.48 -26.55 36.04
CA SER A 613 29.81 -25.84 37.28
C SER A 613 29.17 -26.39 38.57
N GLN A 614 28.25 -27.35 38.51
CA GLN A 614 27.55 -27.91 39.68
C GLN A 614 27.34 -29.43 39.57
N THR A 615 28.40 -30.20 39.80
CA THR A 615 28.47 -31.69 39.73
C THR A 615 28.18 -32.28 38.34
N PRO A 616 28.78 -33.43 37.96
CA PRO A 616 28.65 -33.98 36.61
C PRO A 616 27.29 -34.65 36.30
N THR A 617 26.30 -34.55 37.19
CA THR A 617 25.08 -35.38 37.17
C THR A 617 23.76 -34.65 37.00
N ILE A 618 23.66 -33.33 37.23
CA ILE A 618 22.38 -32.58 37.12
C ILE A 618 22.59 -31.21 36.45
N PRO A 619 21.99 -30.96 35.26
CA PRO A 619 22.00 -29.64 34.63
C PRO A 619 21.24 -28.59 35.46
N HIS A 620 21.78 -27.38 35.52
CA HIS A 620 21.16 -26.26 36.24
C HIS A 620 19.71 -25.99 35.74
N PRO A 621 18.71 -25.77 36.63
CA PRO A 621 17.29 -25.70 36.24
C PRO A 621 16.95 -24.66 35.17
N LEU A 622 17.73 -23.58 35.06
CA LEU A 622 17.58 -22.57 34.01
C LEU A 622 17.87 -23.12 32.60
N VAL A 623 18.78 -24.10 32.47
CA VAL A 623 19.06 -24.80 31.21
C VAL A 623 17.91 -25.74 30.86
N VAL A 624 17.35 -26.44 31.85
CA VAL A 624 16.14 -27.29 31.64
C VAL A 624 14.94 -26.43 31.24
N ALA A 625 14.79 -25.23 31.82
CA ALA A 625 13.77 -24.28 31.43
C ALA A 625 13.97 -23.74 30.00
N MET A 626 15.22 -23.46 29.59
CA MET A 626 15.54 -23.11 28.19
C MET A 626 15.27 -24.28 27.23
N ALA A 627 15.54 -25.52 27.64
CA ALA A 627 15.32 -26.69 26.79
C ALA A 627 13.85 -27.10 26.68
N SER A 628 12.99 -26.81 27.66
CA SER A 628 11.59 -27.32 27.71
C SER A 628 10.48 -26.26 27.66
N CYS A 629 10.74 -25.02 28.08
CA CYS A 629 9.74 -23.94 28.07
C CYS A 629 9.68 -23.29 26.70
N HIS A 630 9.12 -24.00 25.72
CA HIS A 630 9.07 -23.56 24.33
C HIS A 630 7.84 -24.05 23.56
N SER A 631 7.60 -23.45 22.41
CA SER A 631 6.53 -23.78 21.44
C SER A 631 7.06 -24.49 20.17
N LEU A 632 8.24 -25.12 20.27
CA LEU A 632 8.92 -25.80 19.18
C LEU A 632 8.30 -27.16 18.83
N THR A 633 8.40 -27.50 17.56
CA THR A 633 8.02 -28.76 16.89
C THR A 633 9.12 -29.15 15.89
N VAL A 634 9.08 -30.35 15.31
CA VAL A 634 10.00 -30.78 14.24
C VAL A 634 9.19 -31.03 12.96
N ILE A 635 9.53 -30.32 11.89
CA ILE A 635 8.86 -30.44 10.59
C ILE A 635 9.95 -30.71 9.54
N ASN A 636 9.85 -31.83 8.83
CA ASN A 636 10.86 -32.29 7.86
C ASN A 636 12.29 -32.31 8.46
N GLU A 637 12.42 -32.83 9.68
CA GLU A 637 13.66 -32.86 10.48
C GLU A 637 14.21 -31.47 10.92
N GLU A 638 13.61 -30.35 10.48
CA GLU A 638 13.98 -29.00 10.92
C GLU A 638 13.20 -28.52 12.15
N LEU A 639 13.92 -28.01 13.15
CA LEU A 639 13.37 -27.46 14.39
C LEU A 639 12.58 -26.18 14.13
N THR A 640 11.25 -26.27 14.23
CA THR A 640 10.30 -25.28 13.74
C THR A 640 9.31 -24.86 14.83
N GLY A 641 9.21 -23.56 15.08
CA GLY A 641 8.47 -22.93 16.18
C GLY A 641 9.16 -21.62 16.53
N ASP A 642 8.69 -20.85 17.52
CA ASP A 642 9.14 -19.46 17.73
C ASP A 642 10.68 -19.34 17.71
N PRO A 643 11.29 -18.63 16.75
CA PRO A 643 12.73 -18.47 16.64
C PRO A 643 13.48 -17.84 17.81
N LEU A 644 12.82 -17.13 18.73
CA LEU A 644 13.42 -16.82 20.03
C LEU A 644 13.61 -18.10 20.83
N ASP A 645 12.60 -18.98 20.83
CA ASP A 645 12.71 -20.34 21.38
C ASP A 645 13.78 -21.13 20.63
N VAL A 646 13.89 -21.05 19.29
CA VAL A 646 14.96 -21.75 18.53
C VAL A 646 16.36 -21.19 18.86
N LYS A 647 16.53 -19.87 19.04
CA LYS A 647 17.79 -19.23 19.48
C LYS A 647 18.15 -19.69 20.90
N MET A 648 17.18 -19.68 21.81
CA MET A 648 17.31 -20.18 23.19
C MET A 648 17.61 -21.69 23.24
N PHE A 649 16.94 -22.51 22.43
CA PHE A 649 17.02 -23.97 22.45
C PHE A 649 18.34 -24.49 21.89
N GLN A 650 18.75 -24.05 20.69
CA GLN A 650 20.04 -24.48 20.13
C GLN A 650 21.23 -24.02 20.99
N ALA A 651 21.09 -22.91 21.74
CA ALA A 651 22.09 -22.48 22.72
C ALA A 651 22.23 -23.44 23.91
N THR A 652 21.28 -24.36 24.16
CA THR A 652 21.43 -25.44 25.15
C THR A 652 22.17 -26.67 24.62
N HIS A 653 22.21 -26.85 23.29
CA HIS A 653 22.66 -28.07 22.60
C HIS A 653 21.88 -29.35 23.00
N TRP A 654 20.57 -29.24 23.22
CA TRP A 654 19.65 -30.38 23.44
C TRP A 654 18.96 -30.81 22.13
N GLU A 655 18.44 -32.03 22.12
CA GLU A 655 17.63 -32.63 21.05
C GLU A 655 16.14 -32.61 21.42
N LEU A 656 15.28 -32.34 20.43
CA LEU A 656 13.82 -32.37 20.54
C LEU A 656 13.30 -33.62 19.82
N VAL A 657 12.53 -34.46 20.53
CA VAL A 657 11.93 -35.69 20.00
C VAL A 657 10.42 -35.61 20.15
N GLU A 658 9.71 -35.44 19.02
CA GLU A 658 8.25 -35.63 18.94
C GLU A 658 7.95 -37.08 18.54
N PRO A 659 6.83 -37.68 19.02
CA PRO A 659 6.40 -39.01 18.57
C PRO A 659 5.98 -38.94 17.10
N SER A 660 6.69 -39.68 16.24
CA SER A 660 6.34 -39.80 14.83
C SER A 660 5.06 -40.64 14.63
N SER A 661 4.29 -40.32 13.59
CA SER A 661 3.03 -40.98 13.25
C SER A 661 3.22 -42.33 12.53
N ASN A 662 4.13 -43.17 13.03
CA ASN A 662 4.47 -44.46 12.46
C ASN A 662 3.68 -45.59 13.16
N GLU A 663 2.44 -45.78 12.72
CA GLU A 663 1.56 -46.97 12.77
C GLU A 663 1.26 -47.69 14.13
N ASP A 664 2.19 -47.79 15.09
CA ASP A 664 2.05 -48.63 16.30
C ASP A 664 1.38 -47.97 17.52
N SER A 665 1.04 -46.67 17.46
CA SER A 665 0.53 -45.91 18.63
C SER A 665 -0.94 -46.18 18.99
N THR A 666 -1.68 -46.91 18.16
CA THR A 666 -3.15 -47.10 18.24
C THR A 666 -3.65 -47.99 19.39
N ARG A 667 -2.76 -48.47 20.28
CA ARG A 667 -3.10 -49.44 21.35
C ARG A 667 -2.96 -48.96 22.79
N PHE A 668 -2.57 -47.71 23.04
CA PHE A 668 -2.49 -47.17 24.39
C PHE A 668 -3.07 -45.76 24.51
N ASP A 669 -3.96 -45.60 25.48
CA ASP A 669 -4.75 -44.39 25.78
C ASP A 669 -3.93 -43.26 26.44
N MET A 670 -2.61 -43.22 26.18
CA MET A 670 -1.66 -42.27 26.73
C MET A 670 -0.98 -41.49 25.62
N LEU A 671 -1.16 -40.17 25.62
CA LEU A 671 -0.33 -39.27 24.81
C LEU A 671 1.14 -39.48 25.22
N ILE A 672 1.98 -39.87 24.26
CA ILE A 672 3.44 -39.75 24.41
C ILE A 672 3.75 -38.25 24.38
N PRO A 673 4.26 -37.64 25.47
CA PRO A 673 4.61 -36.23 25.48
C PRO A 673 5.83 -35.99 24.58
N THR A 674 5.97 -34.77 24.03
CA THR A 674 7.22 -34.34 23.39
C THR A 674 8.36 -34.40 24.40
N ILE A 675 9.47 -35.06 24.05
CA ILE A 675 10.63 -35.27 24.93
C ILE A 675 11.76 -34.34 24.50
N VAL A 676 12.43 -33.72 25.47
CA VAL A 676 13.72 -33.06 25.27
C VAL A 676 14.80 -33.74 26.09
N LYS A 677 15.98 -33.92 25.50
CA LYS A 677 17.13 -34.63 26.08
C LYS A 677 18.45 -33.96 25.69
N PRO A 678 19.53 -34.04 26.49
CA PRO A 678 20.86 -33.63 26.05
C PRO A 678 21.33 -34.42 24.82
N ALA A 679 22.03 -33.77 23.89
CA ALA A 679 22.66 -34.48 22.78
C ALA A 679 23.75 -35.44 23.31
N ALA A 680 23.80 -36.67 22.78
CA ALA A 680 24.73 -37.68 23.24
C ALA A 680 26.18 -37.34 22.84
N ARG A 681 27.04 -36.99 23.81
CA ARG A 681 28.47 -36.80 23.56
C ARG A 681 29.09 -38.14 23.13
N GLY A 682 29.71 -38.17 21.95
CA GLY A 682 30.28 -39.38 21.33
C GLY A 682 31.51 -39.99 22.01
N ASP A 683 31.83 -39.59 23.25
CA ASP A 683 32.96 -40.12 24.02
C ASP A 683 32.56 -41.40 24.78
N SER A 684 32.53 -42.52 24.05
CA SER A 684 32.35 -43.88 24.60
C SER A 684 33.56 -44.36 25.44
N SER A 685 34.41 -43.45 25.90
CA SER A 685 35.73 -43.67 26.51
C SER A 685 35.75 -43.55 28.04
N LEU A 686 34.74 -42.91 28.65
CA LEU A 686 34.69 -42.62 30.09
C LEU A 686 33.95 -43.68 30.93
N VAL A 687 33.33 -44.69 30.31
CA VAL A 687 32.54 -45.73 31.01
C VAL A 687 33.41 -46.92 31.44
N SER A 688 34.61 -47.09 30.88
CA SER A 688 35.48 -48.25 31.11
C SER A 688 36.41 -48.14 32.33
N SER A 689 36.24 -47.14 33.19
CA SER A 689 37.16 -46.86 34.33
C SER A 689 36.47 -46.79 35.70
N LEU A 690 35.27 -47.34 35.85
CA LEU A 690 34.59 -47.47 37.15
C LEU A 690 34.69 -48.92 37.66
N SER A 691 35.07 -49.05 38.93
CA SER A 691 35.22 -50.32 39.64
C SER A 691 33.87 -50.96 39.97
N GLN A 692 33.82 -52.30 39.95
CA GLN A 692 32.59 -53.05 40.26
C GLN A 692 32.13 -52.96 41.73
N SER A 693 32.84 -52.20 42.58
CA SER A 693 32.49 -51.95 43.98
C SER A 693 31.40 -50.89 44.17
N ASP A 694 31.20 -50.01 43.20
CA ASP A 694 30.51 -48.72 43.43
C ASP A 694 29.04 -48.75 42.94
N ILE A 695 28.51 -49.95 42.70
CA ILE A 695 27.29 -50.21 41.91
C ILE A 695 26.02 -50.31 42.77
N GLU A 696 26.12 -50.55 44.09
CA GLU A 696 24.95 -50.85 44.93
C GLU A 696 24.29 -49.64 45.62
N GLU A 697 24.85 -48.41 45.53
CA GLU A 697 24.22 -47.18 46.08
C GLU A 697 23.90 -46.11 45.02
N SER A 698 24.13 -46.36 43.72
CA SER A 698 23.95 -45.37 42.64
C SER A 698 22.65 -45.55 41.84
N GLU A 699 21.50 -45.29 42.46
CA GLU A 699 20.26 -45.02 41.69
C GLU A 699 20.48 -43.81 40.75
N PHE A 700 19.99 -43.92 39.51
CA PHE A 700 20.09 -42.95 38.41
C PHE A 700 21.46 -42.80 37.71
N GLN A 701 21.69 -43.66 36.71
CA GLN A 701 22.52 -43.34 35.53
C GLN A 701 21.64 -42.94 34.32
N PHE A 702 22.26 -42.21 33.39
CA PHE A 702 21.64 -41.52 32.24
C PHE A 702 20.77 -42.40 31.31
N PRO A 703 19.80 -41.84 30.55
CA PRO A 703 19.66 -40.42 30.15
C PRO A 703 18.68 -39.57 30.97
N LEU A 704 18.98 -38.27 31.04
CA LEU A 704 18.09 -37.24 31.56
C LEU A 704 17.09 -36.80 30.46
N GLU A 705 15.91 -37.41 30.45
CA GLU A 705 14.82 -37.04 29.54
C GLU A 705 13.78 -36.19 30.27
N VAL A 706 13.22 -35.17 29.60
CA VAL A 706 12.17 -34.31 30.14
C VAL A 706 10.99 -34.29 29.17
N GLY A 707 9.86 -34.86 29.60
CA GLY A 707 8.60 -34.79 28.86
C GLY A 707 7.89 -33.46 29.08
N ILE A 708 7.40 -32.85 28.00
CA ILE A 708 6.55 -31.65 28.02
C ILE A 708 5.09 -32.10 27.98
N LEU A 709 4.38 -31.94 29.10
CA LEU A 709 3.07 -32.57 29.33
C LEU A 709 1.91 -31.66 28.90
N ARG A 710 2.07 -30.35 29.10
CA ARG A 710 1.08 -29.32 28.73
C ARG A 710 1.80 -27.99 28.50
N GLN A 711 1.44 -27.30 27.43
CA GLN A 711 1.96 -25.97 27.11
C GLN A 711 0.84 -24.93 27.22
N PHE A 712 1.12 -23.81 27.89
CA PHE A 712 0.34 -22.58 27.78
C PHE A 712 1.14 -21.61 26.91
N PRO A 713 0.80 -21.50 25.60
CA PRO A 713 1.60 -20.72 24.67
C PRO A 713 1.68 -19.24 25.09
N PHE A 714 2.69 -18.56 24.57
CA PHE A 714 2.81 -17.12 24.73
C PHE A 714 1.52 -16.46 24.22
N SER A 715 0.90 -15.60 25.03
CA SER A 715 -0.21 -14.73 24.61
C SER A 715 0.28 -13.29 24.65
N SER A 716 -0.12 -12.45 23.70
CA SER A 716 0.14 -11.01 23.79
C SER A 716 -0.65 -10.30 24.92
N GLU A 717 -1.48 -11.00 25.69
CA GLU A 717 -2.21 -10.47 26.84
C GLU A 717 -1.67 -10.95 28.19
N THR A 718 -1.33 -12.24 28.36
CA THR A 718 -0.65 -12.72 29.59
C THR A 718 0.85 -12.50 29.54
N GLN A 719 1.37 -12.50 28.30
CA GLN A 719 2.61 -11.86 27.85
C GLN A 719 3.86 -12.48 28.53
N ARG A 720 3.67 -13.78 28.76
CA ARG A 720 4.57 -14.83 29.27
C ARG A 720 4.06 -16.17 28.73
N MET A 721 4.86 -17.22 28.80
CA MET A 721 4.43 -18.60 28.53
C MET A 721 4.84 -19.53 29.67
N SER A 722 4.12 -20.64 29.81
CA SER A 722 4.41 -21.66 30.82
C SER A 722 4.25 -23.06 30.25
N VAL A 723 5.03 -24.00 30.79
CA VAL A 723 4.94 -25.42 30.46
C VAL A 723 4.88 -26.23 31.75
N VAL A 724 4.08 -27.30 31.74
CA VAL A 724 4.11 -28.36 32.75
C VAL A 724 4.97 -29.48 32.20
N THR A 725 6.01 -29.86 32.94
CA THR A 725 7.02 -30.83 32.52
C THR A 725 7.21 -31.91 33.57
N ARG A 726 7.84 -33.03 33.18
CA ARG A 726 8.27 -34.07 34.10
C ARG A 726 9.55 -34.70 33.61
N THR A 727 10.59 -34.66 34.43
CA THR A 727 11.81 -35.43 34.23
C THR A 727 11.51 -36.92 34.38
N LEU A 728 12.10 -37.75 33.52
CA LEU A 728 12.13 -39.20 33.70
C LEU A 728 12.73 -39.53 35.09
N GLY A 729 12.23 -40.59 35.74
CA GLY A 729 12.58 -40.92 37.13
C GLY A 729 11.88 -40.07 38.20
N LYS A 730 11.62 -38.76 37.98
CA LYS A 730 10.91 -37.94 38.97
C LYS A 730 9.43 -38.34 39.09
N ARG A 731 8.92 -38.35 40.33
CA ARG A 731 7.49 -38.43 40.67
C ARG A 731 6.80 -37.07 40.75
N GLU A 732 7.57 -35.98 40.82
CA GLU A 732 7.05 -34.60 40.81
C GLU A 732 6.93 -34.07 39.37
N MET A 733 5.99 -33.16 39.15
CA MET A 733 5.86 -32.37 37.92
C MET A 733 6.37 -30.96 38.18
N GLU A 734 7.09 -30.39 37.23
CA GLU A 734 7.74 -29.08 37.35
C GLU A 734 7.14 -28.11 36.33
N VAL A 735 6.70 -26.95 36.80
CA VAL A 735 6.18 -25.86 35.97
C VAL A 735 7.29 -24.86 35.71
N PHE A 736 7.66 -24.66 34.45
CA PHE A 736 8.56 -23.59 34.04
C PHE A 736 7.77 -22.45 33.40
N VAL A 737 8.11 -21.22 33.74
CA VAL A 737 7.45 -20.00 33.24
C VAL A 737 8.52 -19.03 32.75
N LYS A 738 8.38 -18.49 31.54
CA LYS A 738 9.27 -17.46 31.01
C LYS A 738 8.49 -16.30 30.40
N GLY A 739 9.02 -15.09 30.47
CA GLY A 739 8.34 -13.92 29.94
C GLY A 739 9.05 -12.62 30.29
N ALA A 740 8.29 -11.53 30.25
CA ALA A 740 8.80 -10.21 30.61
C ALA A 740 9.28 -10.17 32.07
N PRO A 741 10.42 -9.53 32.38
CA PRO A 741 10.96 -9.50 33.74
C PRO A 741 9.97 -9.01 34.79
N GLU A 742 9.25 -7.91 34.50
CA GLU A 742 8.23 -7.33 35.38
C GLU A 742 7.07 -8.29 35.67
N LYS A 743 6.74 -9.20 34.73
CA LYS A 743 5.73 -10.23 34.96
C LYS A 743 6.21 -11.37 35.82
N ILE A 744 7.36 -11.94 35.51
CA ILE A 744 7.86 -13.10 36.25
C ILE A 744 8.18 -12.70 37.69
N ILE A 745 8.80 -11.53 37.90
CA ILE A 745 9.05 -10.95 39.22
C ILE A 745 7.75 -10.80 40.03
N ALA A 746 6.66 -10.32 39.42
CA ALA A 746 5.36 -10.16 40.09
C ALA A 746 4.64 -11.49 40.42
N LEU A 747 5.10 -12.63 39.89
CA LEU A 747 4.56 -13.97 40.15
C LEU A 747 5.51 -14.85 40.99
N CYS A 748 6.73 -14.36 41.25
CA CYS A 748 7.74 -15.02 42.06
C CYS A 748 7.57 -14.72 43.56
N SER A 749 8.07 -15.62 44.41
CA SER A 749 8.17 -15.38 45.85
C SER A 749 9.20 -14.28 46.15
N PRO A 750 8.90 -13.29 47.02
CA PRO A 750 9.83 -12.21 47.35
C PRO A 750 11.20 -12.68 47.86
N SER A 751 11.28 -13.85 48.50
CA SER A 751 12.51 -14.46 49.00
C SER A 751 13.43 -15.04 47.92
N SER A 752 12.94 -15.23 46.68
CA SER A 752 13.75 -15.76 45.56
C SER A 752 14.39 -14.67 44.69
N ILE A 753 14.06 -13.39 44.91
CA ILE A 753 14.46 -12.29 44.04
C ILE A 753 15.76 -11.64 44.55
N PRO A 754 16.85 -11.59 43.75
CA PRO A 754 18.08 -10.92 44.15
C PRO A 754 17.91 -9.40 44.34
N SER A 755 18.48 -8.85 45.40
CA SER A 755 18.35 -7.43 45.79
C SER A 755 18.90 -6.41 44.79
N GLY A 756 19.76 -6.84 43.85
CA GLY A 756 20.29 -6.02 42.76
C GLY A 756 19.59 -6.19 41.41
N LEU A 757 18.51 -6.98 41.31
CA LEU A 757 17.93 -7.35 40.02
C LEU A 757 17.39 -6.14 39.23
N THR A 758 16.71 -5.20 39.88
CA THR A 758 16.07 -4.06 39.19
C THR A 758 17.07 -3.10 38.55
N SER A 759 18.25 -2.89 39.17
CA SER A 759 19.31 -2.07 38.58
C SER A 759 20.01 -2.77 37.42
N LEU A 760 20.23 -4.09 37.52
CA LEU A 760 20.78 -4.92 36.44
C LEU A 760 19.84 -4.99 35.22
N LEU A 761 18.54 -5.16 35.44
CA LEU A 761 17.53 -5.04 34.37
C LEU A 761 17.56 -3.65 33.73
N SER A 762 17.81 -2.61 34.51
CA SER A 762 17.90 -1.24 34.01
C SER A 762 19.15 -0.99 33.15
N SER A 763 20.32 -1.59 33.44
CA SER A 763 21.51 -1.44 32.58
C SER A 763 21.30 -2.11 31.23
N TYR A 764 20.97 -3.41 31.21
CA TYR A 764 20.73 -4.15 29.96
C TYR A 764 19.65 -3.50 29.08
N THR A 765 18.55 -3.02 29.65
CA THR A 765 17.49 -2.35 28.87
C THR A 765 17.85 -0.94 28.39
N LYS A 766 18.71 -0.20 29.11
CA LYS A 766 19.28 1.08 28.65
C LYS A 766 20.28 0.88 27.50
N GLU A 767 21.11 -0.15 27.60
CA GLU A 767 22.05 -0.54 26.52
C GLU A 767 21.30 -1.08 25.29
N GLY A 768 20.03 -1.49 25.46
CA GLY A 768 19.12 -1.87 24.39
C GLY A 768 19.00 -3.38 24.16
N PHE A 769 19.57 -4.19 25.05
CA PHE A 769 19.35 -5.63 25.06
C PHE A 769 17.89 -5.95 25.39
N ARG A 770 17.40 -7.04 24.81
CA ARG A 770 16.10 -7.62 25.15
C ARG A 770 16.32 -8.68 26.22
N VAL A 771 15.63 -8.52 27.35
CA VAL A 771 15.75 -9.41 28.50
C VAL A 771 14.46 -10.19 28.70
N LEU A 772 14.56 -11.48 29.00
CA LEU A 772 13.47 -12.30 29.54
C LEU A 772 13.85 -12.81 30.92
N ALA A 773 12.88 -12.98 31.81
CA ALA A 773 13.06 -13.67 33.08
C ALA A 773 12.46 -15.09 33.02
N VAL A 774 12.95 -15.96 33.90
CA VAL A 774 12.51 -17.35 34.05
C VAL A 774 12.24 -17.67 35.51
N GLY A 775 11.13 -18.35 35.77
CA GLY A 775 10.74 -18.87 37.09
C GLY A 775 10.28 -20.34 37.01
N MET A 776 10.31 -21.02 38.15
CA MET A 776 10.02 -22.45 38.28
C MET A 776 9.12 -22.73 39.49
N LYS A 777 8.29 -23.78 39.44
CA LYS A 777 7.47 -24.26 40.56
C LYS A 777 7.27 -25.76 40.48
N SER A 778 7.74 -26.50 41.50
CA SER A 778 7.43 -27.92 41.66
C SER A 778 5.99 -28.10 42.15
N LEU A 779 5.23 -28.98 41.52
CA LEU A 779 3.87 -29.33 41.93
C LEU A 779 3.90 -30.41 43.04
N PRO A 780 2.97 -30.38 44.02
CA PRO A 780 2.93 -31.39 45.08
C PRO A 780 2.78 -32.82 44.52
N LYS A 781 3.48 -33.79 45.13
CA LYS A 781 3.44 -35.24 44.80
C LYS A 781 2.05 -35.90 44.75
N LYS A 782 0.98 -35.18 45.12
CA LYS A 782 -0.42 -35.63 45.08
C LYS A 782 -1.15 -35.27 43.78
N VAL A 783 -0.62 -34.35 42.97
CA VAL A 783 -1.27 -33.91 41.73
C VAL A 783 -1.11 -34.99 40.65
N THR A 784 -2.21 -35.50 40.12
CA THR A 784 -2.20 -36.48 39.02
C THR A 784 -2.14 -35.82 37.65
N TRP A 785 -1.79 -36.57 36.61
CA TRP A 785 -1.77 -36.09 35.21
C TRP A 785 -3.08 -35.40 34.81
N HIS A 786 -4.20 -36.09 34.98
CA HIS A 786 -5.52 -35.56 34.59
C HIS A 786 -5.94 -34.31 35.38
N GLN A 787 -5.42 -34.13 36.60
CA GLN A 787 -5.59 -32.88 37.35
C GLN A 787 -4.76 -31.75 36.75
N ALA A 788 -3.46 -31.97 36.49
CA ALA A 788 -2.58 -30.99 35.86
C ALA A 788 -3.07 -30.57 34.44
N GLN A 789 -3.77 -31.46 33.73
CA GLN A 789 -4.39 -31.17 32.44
C GLN A 789 -5.70 -30.36 32.53
N ARG A 790 -6.35 -30.32 33.70
CA ARG A 790 -7.58 -29.55 33.97
C ARG A 790 -7.36 -28.26 34.78
N MET A 791 -6.25 -28.13 35.52
CA MET A 791 -5.90 -26.92 36.28
C MET A 791 -5.90 -25.66 35.40
N LYS A 792 -6.25 -24.52 35.99
CA LYS A 792 -6.23 -23.21 35.32
C LYS A 792 -4.82 -22.62 35.27
N ARG A 793 -4.62 -21.65 34.38
CA ARG A 793 -3.30 -21.02 34.17
C ARG A 793 -2.86 -20.25 35.42
N GLU A 794 -3.81 -19.62 36.10
CA GLU A 794 -3.63 -18.77 37.28
C GLU A 794 -3.20 -19.58 38.52
N GLU A 795 -3.67 -20.83 38.63
CA GLU A 795 -3.32 -21.77 39.71
C GLU A 795 -1.87 -22.27 39.59
N LEU A 796 -1.38 -22.38 38.35
CA LEU A 796 -0.03 -22.81 38.03
C LEU A 796 0.96 -21.64 38.15
N GLU A 797 0.66 -20.50 37.53
CA GLU A 797 1.55 -19.31 37.44
C GLU A 797 1.55 -18.42 38.71
N VAL A 798 1.63 -19.00 39.92
CA VAL A 798 1.65 -18.26 41.20
C VAL A 798 2.64 -18.88 42.20
N ASN A 799 3.32 -18.04 42.99
CA ASN A 799 4.38 -18.43 43.94
C ASN A 799 5.55 -19.19 43.27
N LEU A 800 6.06 -18.63 42.17
CA LEU A 800 7.20 -19.17 41.44
C LEU A 800 8.52 -18.92 42.22
N THR A 801 9.52 -19.77 42.04
CA THR A 801 10.91 -19.49 42.41
C THR A 801 11.62 -18.85 41.22
N TYR A 802 12.20 -17.68 41.41
CA TYR A 802 12.98 -16.99 40.37
C TYR A 802 14.29 -17.73 40.07
N LEU A 803 14.60 -17.98 38.78
CA LEU A 803 15.81 -18.69 38.35
C LEU A 803 16.90 -17.78 37.75
N GLY A 804 16.52 -16.69 37.09
CA GLY A 804 17.46 -15.80 36.38
C GLY A 804 16.86 -15.10 35.16
N ILE A 805 17.73 -14.45 34.40
CA ILE A 805 17.41 -13.80 33.12
C ILE A 805 18.19 -14.37 31.94
N LEU A 806 17.60 -14.23 30.75
CA LEU A 806 18.19 -14.47 29.44
C LEU A 806 18.34 -13.13 28.72
N VAL A 807 19.55 -12.80 28.28
CA VAL A 807 19.89 -11.54 27.61
C VAL A 807 20.13 -11.80 26.12
N MET A 808 19.49 -11.02 25.25
CA MET A 808 19.59 -11.11 23.80
C MET A 808 19.81 -9.75 23.15
N GLN A 809 20.49 -9.72 22.01
CA GLN A 809 20.82 -8.50 21.29
C GLN A 809 20.07 -8.39 19.95
N ASN A 810 19.76 -7.16 19.55
CA ASN A 810 19.37 -6.81 18.17
C ASN A 810 20.56 -6.09 17.52
N ALA A 811 21.32 -6.78 16.67
CA ALA A 811 22.45 -6.19 15.96
C ALA A 811 21.99 -5.15 14.91
N LEU A 812 22.72 -4.05 14.74
CA LEU A 812 22.47 -3.09 13.65
C LEU A 812 23.05 -3.63 12.34
N LYS A 813 22.26 -3.62 11.25
CA LYS A 813 22.78 -3.96 9.90
C LYS A 813 23.95 -3.02 9.56
N PRO A 814 25.11 -3.50 9.07
CA PRO A 814 26.31 -2.69 8.87
C PRO A 814 26.11 -1.44 7.99
N ALA A 815 25.18 -1.51 7.02
CA ALA A 815 24.84 -0.41 6.13
C ALA A 815 23.99 0.71 6.77
N THR A 816 23.38 0.48 7.94
CA THR A 816 22.39 1.38 8.55
C THR A 816 23.00 2.73 8.97
N THR A 817 24.01 2.70 9.84
CA THR A 817 24.67 3.90 10.38
C THR A 817 25.28 4.82 9.29
N PRO A 818 26.04 4.35 8.28
CA PRO A 818 26.54 5.22 7.22
C PRO A 818 25.40 5.79 6.35
N THR A 819 24.33 5.03 6.10
CA THR A 819 23.19 5.51 5.31
C THR A 819 22.41 6.62 6.02
N ILE A 820 22.12 6.46 7.32
CA ILE A 820 21.46 7.50 8.13
C ILE A 820 22.31 8.79 8.17
N ARG A 821 23.64 8.67 8.31
CA ARG A 821 24.56 9.83 8.26
C ARG A 821 24.52 10.52 6.88
N MET A 822 24.48 9.76 5.78
CA MET A 822 24.33 10.32 4.42
C MET A 822 23.00 11.06 4.25
N MET A 823 21.89 10.47 4.72
CA MET A 823 20.55 11.07 4.63
C MET A 823 20.41 12.35 5.48
N LYS A 824 20.98 12.37 6.70
CA LYS A 824 21.11 13.59 7.52
C LYS A 824 21.89 14.68 6.80
N ALA A 825 23.07 14.36 6.26
CA ALA A 825 23.90 15.32 5.50
C ALA A 825 23.18 15.86 4.25
N ALA A 826 22.24 15.10 3.68
CA ALA A 826 21.38 15.51 2.58
C ALA A 826 20.08 16.23 3.01
N GLY A 827 19.97 16.67 4.27
CA GLY A 827 18.83 17.44 4.76
C GLY A 827 17.48 16.75 4.58
N LEU A 828 17.44 15.44 4.78
CA LEU A 828 16.22 14.65 4.95
C LEU A 828 15.90 14.54 6.43
N GLY A 829 14.61 14.71 6.78
CA GLY A 829 14.13 14.27 8.09
C GLY A 829 14.06 12.74 8.13
N ILE A 830 14.45 12.14 9.24
CA ILE A 830 14.44 10.70 9.46
C ILE A 830 13.69 10.44 10.77
N THR A 831 12.80 9.45 10.77
CA THR A 831 11.99 9.05 11.93
C THR A 831 11.98 7.52 12.04
N MET A 832 12.28 6.98 13.22
CA MET A 832 12.08 5.55 13.52
C MET A 832 10.66 5.34 14.05
N VAL A 833 9.97 4.31 13.56
CA VAL A 833 8.56 4.00 13.90
C VAL A 833 8.41 2.50 14.12
N THR A 834 8.39 2.04 15.38
CA THR A 834 8.47 0.61 15.73
C THR A 834 7.48 0.16 16.80
N GLY A 835 7.20 -1.15 16.82
CA GLY A 835 6.42 -1.84 17.87
C GLY A 835 7.23 -2.28 19.09
N ASP A 836 8.56 -2.12 19.03
CA ASP A 836 9.51 -2.45 20.11
C ASP A 836 9.42 -1.48 21.30
N ASP A 837 10.19 -1.73 22.36
CA ASP A 837 10.23 -0.85 23.53
C ASP A 837 10.87 0.51 23.25
N ILE A 838 10.45 1.53 23.99
CA ILE A 838 11.00 2.87 23.87
C ILE A 838 12.47 2.93 24.33
N LEU A 839 12.87 2.17 25.36
CA LEU A 839 14.28 2.11 25.78
C LEU A 839 15.17 1.51 24.68
N THR A 840 14.76 0.36 24.12
CA THR A 840 15.44 -0.28 22.99
C THR A 840 15.48 0.64 21.76
N ALA A 841 14.36 1.28 21.39
CA ALA A 841 14.30 2.20 20.26
C ALA A 841 15.20 3.44 20.46
N MET A 842 15.32 3.96 21.69
CA MET A 842 16.22 5.06 22.03
C MET A 842 17.70 4.65 22.00
N SER A 843 18.07 3.46 22.50
CA SER A 843 19.43 2.91 22.33
C SER A 843 19.79 2.74 20.85
N VAL A 844 18.95 2.04 20.08
CA VAL A 844 19.18 1.83 18.64
C VAL A 844 19.23 3.17 17.89
N GLY A 845 18.39 4.14 18.27
CA GLY A 845 18.40 5.51 17.74
C GLY A 845 19.70 6.29 18.01
N ARG A 846 20.37 6.06 19.14
CA ARG A 846 21.71 6.60 19.42
C ARG A 846 22.78 5.86 18.60
N ASN A 847 22.77 4.53 18.64
CA ASN A 847 23.76 3.67 18.00
C ASN A 847 23.82 3.87 16.47
N CYS A 848 22.67 4.02 15.81
CA CYS A 848 22.61 4.32 14.38
C CYS A 848 22.85 5.80 14.03
N SER A 849 23.16 6.65 15.02
CA SER A 849 23.31 8.11 14.89
C SER A 849 22.06 8.85 14.41
N LEU A 850 20.84 8.30 14.63
CA LEU A 850 19.57 8.97 14.36
C LEU A 850 19.33 10.13 15.33
N VAL A 851 19.68 9.96 16.62
CA VAL A 851 19.75 11.05 17.60
C VAL A 851 21.22 11.27 18.02
N SER A 852 21.58 12.51 18.34
CA SER A 852 22.97 12.90 18.66
C SER A 852 23.05 13.90 19.84
N GLY A 853 21.92 14.18 20.48
CA GLY A 853 21.78 15.05 21.64
C GLY A 853 20.76 14.46 22.63
N SER A 854 20.31 15.25 23.60
CA SER A 854 19.40 14.77 24.65
C SER A 854 18.05 14.32 24.09
N ILE A 855 17.60 13.15 24.54
CA ILE A 855 16.24 12.64 24.26
C ILE A 855 15.30 13.09 25.37
N VAL A 856 14.15 13.65 24.97
CA VAL A 856 13.03 13.94 25.88
C VAL A 856 11.90 12.96 25.58
N GLN A 857 11.53 12.15 26.58
CA GLN A 857 10.40 11.25 26.48
C GLN A 857 9.10 12.03 26.72
N ILE A 858 8.15 11.87 25.81
CA ILE A 858 6.78 12.38 25.96
C ILE A 858 5.94 11.30 26.63
N LYS A 859 5.53 11.54 27.87
CA LYS A 859 4.64 10.66 28.65
C LYS A 859 3.27 11.31 28.81
N THR A 860 2.24 10.47 28.76
CA THR A 860 0.86 10.84 29.10
C THR A 860 0.33 9.90 30.17
N TRP A 861 -0.45 10.41 31.10
CA TRP A 861 -1.13 9.62 32.12
C TRP A 861 -2.47 10.26 32.48
N TRP A 862 -3.34 9.50 33.13
CA TRP A 862 -4.62 9.96 33.62
C TRP A 862 -4.51 10.35 35.11
N THR A 863 -5.30 11.31 35.56
CA THR A 863 -5.51 11.57 37.00
C THR A 863 -6.57 10.61 37.55
N GLU A 864 -6.65 10.52 38.88
CA GLU A 864 -7.76 9.87 39.61
C GLU A 864 -9.14 10.52 39.33
N VAL A 865 -9.15 11.67 38.64
CA VAL A 865 -10.36 12.42 38.23
C VAL A 865 -10.66 12.22 36.73
N GLY A 866 -9.96 11.31 36.04
CA GLY A 866 -10.17 11.03 34.61
C GLY A 866 -9.64 12.10 33.64
N GLU A 867 -8.79 13.03 34.09
CA GLU A 867 -8.18 14.03 33.20
C GLU A 867 -6.86 13.52 32.58
N PRO A 868 -6.65 13.65 31.26
CA PRO A 868 -5.39 13.29 30.63
C PRO A 868 -4.36 14.41 30.82
N ARG A 869 -3.16 14.05 31.29
CA ARG A 869 -2.03 14.96 31.50
C ARG A 869 -0.85 14.60 30.59
N LEU A 870 -0.14 15.62 30.14
CA LEU A 870 1.02 15.52 29.25
C LEU A 870 2.29 16.03 29.95
N GLY A 871 3.38 15.26 29.92
CA GLY A 871 4.65 15.63 30.54
C GLY A 871 5.89 15.31 29.69
N PHE A 872 6.94 16.10 29.89
CA PHE A 872 8.21 16.05 29.16
C PHE A 872 9.36 15.65 30.10
N GLU A 873 9.87 14.44 29.95
CA GLU A 873 10.90 13.86 30.83
C GLU A 873 12.25 13.76 30.12
N LEU A 874 13.28 14.40 30.68
CA LEU A 874 14.63 14.44 30.11
C LEU A 874 15.41 13.17 30.47
N GLN A 875 15.74 12.33 29.49
CA GLN A 875 16.47 11.09 29.74
C GLN A 875 17.98 11.35 29.82
N ARG A 876 18.47 11.56 31.05
CA ARG A 876 19.90 11.78 31.35
C ARG A 876 20.72 10.48 31.33
N GLU A 877 21.99 10.61 30.95
CA GLU A 877 23.05 9.68 31.34
C GLU A 877 23.57 10.03 32.75
N ALA A 878 24.16 9.05 33.44
CA ALA A 878 24.60 9.18 34.82
C ALA A 878 26.12 9.34 34.91
N GLU A 879 26.62 10.48 34.44
CA GLU A 879 28.00 10.94 34.69
C GLU A 879 27.98 12.30 35.43
N ASP A 880 29.09 12.66 36.06
CA ASP A 880 29.16 13.51 37.25
C ASP A 880 28.39 14.85 37.22
N GLY A 881 27.42 14.95 38.12
CA GLY A 881 27.27 15.99 39.16
C GLY A 881 27.03 17.45 38.74
N SER A 882 27.24 17.77 37.47
CA SER A 882 27.19 19.10 36.89
C SER A 882 25.95 19.23 35.99
N GLN A 883 25.49 20.47 35.78
CA GLN A 883 24.41 20.74 34.83
C GLN A 883 24.99 21.46 33.60
N PRO A 884 25.27 20.75 32.50
CA PRO A 884 25.31 21.39 31.19
C PRO A 884 23.93 21.96 30.90
N LEU A 885 23.86 23.18 30.36
CA LEU A 885 22.60 23.67 29.78
C LEU A 885 22.18 22.73 28.65
N PRO A 886 20.87 22.45 28.47
CA PRO A 886 20.41 21.59 27.39
C PRO A 886 20.89 22.15 26.05
N SER A 887 21.63 21.32 25.30
CA SER A 887 22.05 21.66 23.95
C SER A 887 20.80 21.86 23.07
N ARG A 888 20.88 22.79 22.10
CA ARG A 888 19.73 23.18 21.26
C ARG A 888 19.16 22.05 20.37
N ASP A 889 19.77 20.87 20.37
CA ASP A 889 19.45 19.74 19.48
C ASP A 889 18.66 18.66 20.24
N ILE A 890 17.50 19.06 20.79
CA ILE A 890 16.58 18.19 21.53
C ILE A 890 15.77 17.34 20.53
N SER A 891 15.69 16.03 20.78
CA SER A 891 14.83 15.11 20.01
C SER A 891 13.78 14.45 20.92
N PHE A 892 12.53 14.37 20.48
CA PHE A 892 11.51 13.66 21.27
C PHE A 892 11.39 12.18 20.90
N ALA A 893 11.08 11.37 21.92
CA ALA A 893 10.58 10.01 21.77
C ALA A 893 9.18 9.88 22.40
N MET A 894 8.27 9.13 21.76
CA MET A 894 6.92 8.88 22.29
C MET A 894 6.47 7.42 22.08
N THR A 895 5.45 7.00 22.83
CA THR A 895 4.84 5.67 22.68
C THR A 895 3.53 5.72 21.90
N GLY A 896 3.08 4.59 21.35
CA GLY A 896 1.74 4.45 20.75
C GLY A 896 0.58 4.77 21.71
N VAL A 897 0.78 4.65 23.03
CA VAL A 897 -0.18 5.10 24.05
C VAL A 897 -0.20 6.62 24.12
N SER A 898 0.97 7.27 24.23
CA SER A 898 1.09 8.73 24.22
C SER A 898 0.53 9.34 22.93
N TRP A 899 0.78 8.71 21.78
CA TRP A 899 0.23 9.08 20.48
C TRP A 899 -1.31 9.10 20.48
N SER A 900 -1.94 8.08 21.06
CA SER A 900 -3.40 7.95 21.08
C SER A 900 -4.05 9.00 21.98
N VAL A 901 -3.49 9.25 23.16
CA VAL A 901 -3.95 10.31 24.06
C VAL A 901 -3.76 11.70 23.43
N LEU A 902 -2.63 11.93 22.77
CA LEU A 902 -2.36 13.18 22.04
C LEU A 902 -3.35 13.39 20.88
N ARG A 903 -3.64 12.36 20.08
CA ARG A 903 -4.60 12.46 18.96
C ARG A 903 -6.02 12.79 19.43
N ASN A 904 -6.45 12.19 20.54
CA ASN A 904 -7.84 12.31 21.01
C ASN A 904 -8.08 13.56 21.87
N HIS A 905 -7.09 14.00 22.66
CA HIS A 905 -7.25 15.08 23.66
C HIS A 905 -6.34 16.30 23.45
N PHE A 906 -5.34 16.22 22.57
CA PHE A 906 -4.40 17.31 22.28
C PHE A 906 -4.18 17.51 20.75
N PRO A 907 -5.24 17.54 19.92
CA PRO A 907 -5.11 17.49 18.45
C PRO A 907 -4.35 18.71 17.86
N ASP A 908 -4.42 19.88 18.49
CA ASP A 908 -3.67 21.07 18.05
C ASP A 908 -2.16 20.98 18.32
N LEU A 909 -1.76 20.20 19.33
CA LEU A 909 -0.36 20.09 19.79
C LEU A 909 0.38 18.94 19.10
N LEU A 910 -0.33 17.85 18.78
CA LEU A 910 0.22 16.67 18.11
C LEU A 910 1.05 17.01 16.84
N PRO A 911 0.61 17.91 15.92
CA PRO A 911 1.35 18.20 14.70
C PRO A 911 2.66 18.96 14.98
N TYR A 912 2.74 19.77 16.04
CA TYR A 912 3.99 20.43 16.47
C TYR A 912 4.99 19.42 17.04
N LEU A 913 4.52 18.51 17.91
CA LEU A 913 5.33 17.44 18.48
C LEU A 913 5.89 16.52 17.38
N ALA A 914 5.10 16.22 16.35
CA ALA A 914 5.51 15.35 15.25
C ALA A 914 6.69 15.88 14.41
N LEU A 915 6.88 17.20 14.34
CA LEU A 915 8.02 17.82 13.62
C LEU A 915 9.37 17.50 14.28
N GLN A 916 9.39 17.52 15.62
CA GLN A 916 10.61 17.35 16.41
C GLN A 916 10.79 15.94 16.98
N CYS A 917 9.72 15.13 17.08
CA CYS A 917 9.84 13.71 17.43
C CYS A 917 10.62 12.94 16.36
N LYS A 918 11.45 11.99 16.78
CA LYS A 918 12.33 11.18 15.91
C LYS A 918 12.18 9.68 16.16
N ILE A 919 11.57 9.28 17.28
CA ILE A 919 11.45 7.89 17.72
C ILE A 919 10.03 7.66 18.23
N TYR A 920 9.29 6.81 17.52
CA TYR A 920 7.96 6.35 17.89
C TYR A 920 8.07 4.86 18.23
N ALA A 921 7.75 4.49 19.46
CA ALA A 921 7.88 3.12 19.98
C ALA A 921 6.51 2.55 20.39
N ARG A 922 6.40 1.22 20.53
CA ARG A 922 5.15 0.51 20.83
C ARG A 922 3.98 0.84 19.87
N MET A 923 4.26 1.30 18.65
CA MET A 923 3.25 1.69 17.66
C MET A 923 2.49 0.47 17.11
N ALA A 924 1.18 0.59 16.95
CA ALA A 924 0.35 -0.36 16.19
C ALA A 924 0.51 -0.14 14.67
N PRO A 925 0.23 -1.14 13.82
CA PRO A 925 0.26 -1.00 12.34
C PRO A 925 -0.54 0.22 11.86
N ASP A 926 -1.75 0.41 12.38
CA ASP A 926 -2.64 1.51 12.00
C ASP A 926 -2.06 2.85 12.46
N GLN A 927 -1.44 2.90 13.65
CA GLN A 927 -0.75 4.09 14.14
C GLN A 927 0.49 4.45 13.27
N LYS A 928 1.14 3.46 12.63
CA LYS A 928 2.21 3.73 11.64
C LYS A 928 1.62 4.42 10.39
N ALA A 929 0.49 3.94 9.88
CA ALA A 929 -0.20 4.54 8.74
C ALA A 929 -0.69 5.97 9.07
N GLN A 930 -1.36 6.14 10.21
CA GLN A 930 -1.83 7.44 10.71
C GLN A 930 -0.68 8.47 10.88
N LEU A 931 0.50 8.04 11.34
CA LEU A 931 1.67 8.90 11.44
C LEU A 931 2.19 9.33 10.06
N VAL A 932 2.20 8.41 9.09
CA VAL A 932 2.54 8.71 7.69
C VAL A 932 1.54 9.68 7.07
N GLU A 933 0.24 9.55 7.35
CA GLU A 933 -0.81 10.45 6.87
C GLU A 933 -0.73 11.85 7.52
N LEU A 934 -0.52 11.96 8.84
CA LEU A 934 -0.29 13.25 9.52
C LEU A 934 0.89 14.03 8.91
N TYR A 935 1.98 13.33 8.56
CA TYR A 935 3.11 13.98 7.89
C TYR A 935 2.77 14.47 6.48
N GLN A 936 1.80 13.87 5.78
CA GLN A 936 1.30 14.34 4.48
C GLN A 936 0.40 15.56 4.63
N GLU A 937 -0.47 15.60 5.65
CA GLU A 937 -1.28 16.78 6.02
C GLU A 937 -0.39 17.99 6.35
N LEU A 938 0.70 17.78 7.09
CA LEU A 938 1.75 18.77 7.35
C LEU A 938 2.47 19.27 6.08
N GLY A 939 2.28 18.59 4.94
CA GLY A 939 2.82 18.96 3.63
C GLY A 939 4.21 18.39 3.33
N TYR A 940 4.61 17.28 3.97
CA TYR A 940 5.80 16.52 3.57
C TYR A 940 5.47 15.55 2.43
N ILE A 941 6.47 15.33 1.56
CA ILE A 941 6.52 14.11 0.75
C ILE A 941 7.22 13.05 1.59
N VAL A 942 6.48 12.02 1.98
CA VAL A 942 6.85 11.01 2.98
C VAL A 942 7.22 9.69 2.30
N GLY A 943 8.40 9.18 2.61
CA GLY A 943 8.77 7.79 2.33
C GLY A 943 8.62 6.91 3.58
N MET A 944 8.39 5.63 3.37
CA MET A 944 8.37 4.60 4.42
C MET A 944 9.22 3.42 3.97
N CYS A 945 10.03 2.85 4.85
CA CYS A 945 10.82 1.64 4.61
C CYS A 945 10.47 0.59 5.66
N GLY A 946 10.18 -0.64 5.21
CA GLY A 946 9.78 -1.75 6.06
C GLY A 946 10.00 -3.10 5.38
N ASP A 947 10.08 -4.18 6.15
CA ASP A 947 10.27 -5.56 5.69
C ASP A 947 9.07 -6.48 5.98
N GLY A 948 8.22 -6.13 6.95
CA GLY A 948 7.15 -6.98 7.48
C GLY A 948 5.73 -6.47 7.24
N ALA A 949 4.75 -7.38 7.31
CA ALA A 949 3.34 -7.09 7.05
C ALA A 949 2.72 -6.01 7.98
N ASN A 950 3.28 -5.79 9.18
CA ASN A 950 2.90 -4.72 10.10
C ASN A 950 3.13 -3.30 9.54
N ASP A 951 3.92 -3.18 8.48
CA ASP A 951 4.23 -1.91 7.81
C ASP A 951 3.43 -1.73 6.51
N CYS A 952 2.68 -2.75 6.07
CA CYS A 952 1.90 -2.75 4.83
C CYS A 952 1.00 -1.51 4.69
N GLY A 953 0.22 -1.16 5.73
CA GLY A 953 -0.61 0.05 5.74
C GLY A 953 0.20 1.35 5.56
N ALA A 954 1.33 1.46 6.26
CA ALA A 954 2.21 2.63 6.19
C ALA A 954 2.98 2.73 4.85
N LEU A 955 3.39 1.60 4.28
CA LEU A 955 4.04 1.49 2.97
C LEU A 955 3.09 1.88 1.83
N LYS A 956 1.83 1.42 1.92
CA LYS A 956 0.73 1.74 1.00
C LYS A 956 0.31 3.21 1.07
N ALA A 957 0.15 3.74 2.29
CA ALA A 957 -0.20 5.14 2.55
C ALA A 957 0.94 6.12 2.19
N ALA A 958 2.20 5.70 2.30
CA ALA A 958 3.34 6.55 1.94
C ALA A 958 3.34 6.90 0.45
N HIS A 959 3.79 8.12 0.13
CA HIS A 959 4.07 8.51 -1.25
C HIS A 959 5.12 7.57 -1.89
N VAL A 960 6.09 7.14 -1.07
CA VAL A 960 7.23 6.29 -1.46
C VAL A 960 7.42 5.19 -0.40
N GLY A 961 6.58 4.15 -0.42
CA GLY A 961 6.83 2.92 0.33
C GLY A 961 7.91 2.07 -0.35
N ILE A 962 8.84 1.52 0.43
CA ILE A 962 9.82 0.52 -0.03
C ILE A 962 9.72 -0.73 0.85
N SER A 963 9.45 -1.88 0.24
CA SER A 963 9.64 -3.18 0.89
C SER A 963 11.11 -3.63 0.80
N LEU A 964 11.65 -4.15 1.89
CA LEU A 964 12.96 -4.81 1.94
C LEU A 964 12.89 -6.35 1.82
N SER A 965 11.68 -6.91 1.65
CA SER A 965 11.46 -8.34 1.40
C SER A 965 10.73 -8.56 0.06
N GLU A 966 11.00 -9.67 -0.62
CA GLU A 966 10.33 -10.10 -1.87
C GLU A 966 8.92 -10.71 -1.59
N SER A 967 8.24 -10.27 -0.53
CA SER A 967 7.04 -10.90 0.03
C SER A 967 5.71 -10.32 -0.51
N GLU A 968 4.55 -10.91 -0.22
CA GLU A 968 3.22 -10.28 -0.51
C GLU A 968 3.08 -8.87 0.10
N ALA A 969 3.74 -8.57 1.23
CA ALA A 969 3.79 -7.21 1.77
C ALA A 969 4.49 -6.21 0.82
N SER A 970 5.31 -6.71 -0.11
CA SER A 970 5.92 -5.92 -1.19
C SER A 970 4.95 -5.58 -2.32
N VAL A 971 3.86 -6.32 -2.50
CA VAL A 971 2.84 -6.02 -3.52
C VAL A 971 2.03 -4.78 -3.12
N ALA A 972 1.90 -4.50 -1.81
CA ALA A 972 1.37 -3.24 -1.29
C ALA A 972 2.37 -2.06 -1.38
N ALA A 973 3.66 -2.34 -1.57
CA ALA A 973 4.70 -1.32 -1.68
C ALA A 973 4.95 -0.95 -3.16
N PRO A 974 5.02 0.34 -3.52
CA PRO A 974 5.30 0.74 -4.90
C PRO A 974 6.74 0.45 -5.37
N PHE A 975 7.64 0.14 -4.43
CA PHE A 975 9.02 -0.25 -4.66
C PHE A 975 9.39 -1.47 -3.81
N THR A 976 10.17 -2.39 -4.39
CA THR A 976 10.67 -3.59 -3.71
C THR A 976 12.18 -3.68 -3.90
N SER A 977 12.93 -3.73 -2.81
CA SER A 977 14.38 -3.97 -2.82
C SER A 977 14.67 -5.45 -2.63
N ARG A 978 15.47 -6.03 -3.52
CA ARG A 978 16.03 -7.37 -3.36
C ARG A 978 17.19 -7.43 -2.36
N VAL A 979 17.79 -6.29 -2.05
CA VAL A 979 18.79 -6.16 -0.99
C VAL A 979 18.06 -5.77 0.30
N PRO A 980 18.14 -6.56 1.39
CA PRO A 980 17.41 -6.33 2.63
C PRO A 980 18.11 -5.29 3.53
N ASP A 981 18.47 -4.14 2.96
CA ASP A 981 19.09 -3.00 3.66
C ASP A 981 18.53 -1.65 3.18
N ILE A 982 18.84 -0.59 3.94
CA ILE A 982 18.32 0.76 3.67
C ILE A 982 19.09 1.54 2.57
N THR A 983 20.11 0.98 1.91
CA THR A 983 20.88 1.65 0.84
C THR A 983 20.04 1.88 -0.43
N CYS A 984 18.93 1.14 -0.57
CA CYS A 984 17.92 1.38 -1.59
C CYS A 984 17.31 2.79 -1.48
N VAL A 985 17.19 3.37 -0.28
CA VAL A 985 16.56 4.68 -0.04
C VAL A 985 17.34 5.84 -0.68
N PRO A 986 18.63 6.10 -0.36
CA PRO A 986 19.38 7.17 -1.03
C PRO A 986 19.48 6.93 -2.54
N THR A 987 19.62 5.67 -2.98
CA THR A 987 19.65 5.28 -4.39
C THR A 987 18.37 5.68 -5.13
N LEU A 988 17.20 5.36 -4.56
CA LEU A 988 15.90 5.71 -5.14
C LEU A 988 15.69 7.23 -5.19
N ILE A 989 16.12 7.97 -4.17
CA ILE A 989 16.00 9.43 -4.14
C ILE A 989 16.96 10.08 -5.15
N GLN A 990 18.16 9.51 -5.38
CA GLN A 990 19.08 9.98 -6.44
C GLN A 990 18.48 9.78 -7.83
N GLU A 991 18.01 8.57 -8.14
CA GLU A 991 17.37 8.26 -9.42
C GLU A 991 16.11 9.10 -9.65
N GLY A 992 15.25 9.25 -8.63
CA GLY A 992 14.04 10.07 -8.71
C GLY A 992 14.33 11.57 -8.89
N ARG A 993 15.41 12.12 -8.30
CA ARG A 993 15.85 13.50 -8.55
C ARG A 993 16.36 13.70 -9.97
N CYS A 994 17.08 12.71 -10.49
CA CYS A 994 17.53 12.71 -11.89
C CYS A 994 16.35 12.62 -12.86
N ALA A 995 15.47 11.63 -12.67
CA ALA A 995 14.24 11.43 -13.45
C ALA A 995 13.39 12.71 -13.50
N LEU A 996 13.11 13.31 -12.34
CA LEU A 996 12.30 14.53 -12.27
C LEU A 996 13.00 15.71 -12.96
N THR A 997 14.29 15.94 -12.71
CA THR A 997 15.06 17.01 -13.37
C THR A 997 15.09 16.83 -14.89
N THR A 998 15.16 15.57 -15.34
CA THR A 998 15.08 15.19 -16.76
C THR A 998 13.67 15.40 -17.32
N SER A 999 12.59 15.00 -16.65
CA SER A 999 11.21 15.28 -17.08
C SER A 999 10.96 16.80 -17.20
N PHE A 1000 11.48 17.62 -16.29
CA PHE A 1000 11.44 19.10 -16.40
C PHE A 1000 12.26 19.62 -17.59
N ALA A 1001 13.44 19.06 -17.86
CA ALA A 1001 14.30 19.49 -18.96
C ALA A 1001 13.72 19.12 -20.34
N VAL A 1002 13.22 17.89 -20.48
CA VAL A 1002 12.54 17.42 -21.69
C VAL A 1002 11.25 18.22 -21.90
N PHE A 1003 10.47 18.50 -20.85
CA PHE A 1003 9.29 19.35 -20.95
C PHE A 1003 9.62 20.78 -21.41
N LYS A 1004 10.67 21.43 -20.86
CA LYS A 1004 11.12 22.74 -21.35
C LYS A 1004 11.47 22.69 -22.84
N TYR A 1005 12.22 21.68 -23.27
CA TYR A 1005 12.61 21.51 -24.66
C TYR A 1005 11.40 21.30 -25.57
N MET A 1006 10.49 20.41 -25.19
CA MET A 1006 9.23 20.13 -25.89
C MET A 1006 8.36 21.38 -26.02
N ALA A 1007 8.22 22.17 -24.95
CA ALA A 1007 7.47 23.41 -24.97
C ALA A 1007 8.08 24.50 -25.86
N LEU A 1008 9.42 24.56 -25.99
CA LEU A 1008 10.06 25.59 -26.81
C LEU A 1008 10.24 25.20 -28.28
N TYR A 1009 10.37 23.92 -28.64
CA TYR A 1009 10.48 23.56 -30.06
C TYR A 1009 9.20 23.95 -30.82
N SER A 1010 8.01 23.66 -30.26
CA SER A 1010 6.73 24.08 -30.85
C SER A 1010 6.59 25.61 -30.97
N ILE A 1011 7.17 26.39 -30.06
CA ILE A 1011 7.19 27.85 -30.19
C ILE A 1011 8.21 28.32 -31.24
N VAL A 1012 9.37 27.66 -31.38
CA VAL A 1012 10.34 27.93 -32.47
C VAL A 1012 9.74 27.62 -33.84
N GLN A 1013 9.00 26.51 -33.96
CA GLN A 1013 8.30 26.07 -35.16
C GLN A 1013 7.12 27.00 -35.49
N PHE A 1014 6.27 27.32 -34.50
CA PHE A 1014 5.18 28.31 -34.63
C PHE A 1014 5.68 29.68 -35.09
N VAL A 1015 6.77 30.20 -34.50
CA VAL A 1015 7.36 31.49 -34.92
C VAL A 1015 7.94 31.40 -36.35
N SER A 1016 8.54 30.27 -36.72
CA SER A 1016 9.05 30.05 -38.08
C SER A 1016 7.91 30.10 -39.10
N VAL A 1017 6.85 29.31 -38.88
CA VAL A 1017 5.67 29.25 -39.76
C VAL A 1017 4.96 30.61 -39.80
N LEU A 1018 4.83 31.33 -38.68
CA LEU A 1018 4.22 32.66 -38.64
C LEU A 1018 5.00 33.69 -39.50
N ILE A 1019 6.34 33.63 -39.50
CA ILE A 1019 7.20 34.47 -40.35
C ILE A 1019 7.03 34.09 -41.83
N LEU A 1020 6.98 32.79 -42.15
CA LEU A 1020 6.86 32.29 -43.52
C LEU A 1020 5.47 32.57 -44.12
N TYR A 1021 4.39 32.35 -43.36
CA TYR A 1021 3.04 32.75 -43.74
C TYR A 1021 2.94 34.26 -43.99
N THR A 1022 3.66 35.09 -43.22
CA THR A 1022 3.74 36.55 -43.46
C THR A 1022 4.32 36.88 -44.86
N HIS A 1023 5.06 35.95 -45.46
CA HIS A 1023 5.70 36.07 -46.78
C HIS A 1023 5.24 35.03 -47.84
N ARG A 1024 4.02 34.48 -47.69
CA ARG A 1024 3.36 33.59 -48.67
C ARG A 1024 4.15 32.31 -49.02
N THR A 1025 4.73 31.69 -48.00
CA THR A 1025 5.45 30.41 -48.12
C THR A 1025 5.30 29.61 -46.81
N ASN A 1026 5.65 28.34 -46.82
CA ASN A 1026 5.65 27.46 -45.65
C ASN A 1026 6.92 26.58 -45.66
N LEU A 1027 7.13 25.80 -44.59
CA LEU A 1027 8.13 24.73 -44.55
C LEU A 1027 7.69 23.52 -45.40
N GLY A 1028 8.67 22.79 -45.92
CA GLY A 1028 8.47 21.59 -46.73
C GLY A 1028 8.17 20.32 -45.94
N ASP A 1029 7.59 19.32 -46.61
CA ASP A 1029 7.22 18.01 -46.01
C ASP A 1029 8.46 17.29 -45.44
N VAL A 1030 9.55 17.29 -46.21
CA VAL A 1030 10.87 16.76 -45.79
C VAL A 1030 11.52 17.62 -44.70
N GLN A 1031 11.23 18.93 -44.67
CA GLN A 1031 11.78 19.86 -43.66
C GLN A 1031 11.14 19.64 -42.29
N PHE A 1032 9.82 19.43 -42.22
CA PHE A 1032 9.14 19.03 -40.99
C PHE A 1032 9.63 17.66 -40.49
N LEU A 1033 9.76 16.67 -41.39
CA LEU A 1033 10.35 15.36 -41.06
C LEU A 1033 11.77 15.47 -40.47
N TYR A 1034 12.63 16.33 -41.02
CA TYR A 1034 13.98 16.55 -40.48
C TYR A 1034 13.95 17.20 -39.08
N ILE A 1035 13.07 18.18 -38.86
CA ILE A 1035 12.92 18.86 -37.57
C ILE A 1035 12.41 17.90 -36.49
N ASP A 1036 11.34 17.16 -36.74
CA ASP A 1036 10.65 16.36 -35.71
C ASP A 1036 11.29 14.99 -35.49
N LEU A 1037 11.61 14.27 -36.56
CA LEU A 1037 12.14 12.91 -36.46
C LEU A 1037 13.67 12.89 -36.31
N VAL A 1038 14.39 13.61 -37.17
CA VAL A 1038 15.87 13.54 -37.19
C VAL A 1038 16.49 14.34 -36.05
N ILE A 1039 16.10 15.61 -35.87
CA ILE A 1039 16.58 16.43 -34.75
C ILE A 1039 15.82 16.10 -33.46
N THR A 1040 14.53 16.43 -33.38
CA THR A 1040 13.84 16.58 -32.09
C THR A 1040 13.66 15.24 -31.36
N THR A 1041 13.24 14.19 -32.05
CA THR A 1041 13.07 12.85 -31.46
C THR A 1041 14.40 12.27 -30.98
N THR A 1042 15.44 12.28 -31.83
CA THR A 1042 16.80 11.83 -31.46
C THR A 1042 17.31 12.52 -30.20
N VAL A 1043 17.20 13.85 -30.17
CA VAL A 1043 17.75 14.70 -29.10
C VAL A 1043 16.95 14.54 -27.81
N ALA A 1044 15.61 14.48 -27.87
CA ALA A 1044 14.74 14.27 -26.71
C ALA A 1044 14.93 12.90 -26.04
N VAL A 1045 15.11 11.84 -26.83
CA VAL A 1045 15.38 10.49 -26.30
C VAL A 1045 16.78 10.44 -25.67
N LEU A 1046 17.81 11.00 -26.33
CA LEU A 1046 19.18 10.92 -25.83
C LEU A 1046 19.45 11.80 -24.61
N MET A 1047 18.87 13.01 -24.50
CA MET A 1047 19.01 13.84 -23.28
C MET A 1047 18.48 13.13 -22.04
N GLY A 1048 17.47 12.26 -22.21
CA GLY A 1048 16.87 11.43 -21.18
C GLY A 1048 17.81 10.43 -20.51
N ARG A 1049 18.89 10.01 -21.18
CA ARG A 1049 19.79 8.94 -20.72
C ARG A 1049 20.77 9.38 -19.63
N THR A 1050 20.89 10.69 -19.37
CA THR A 1050 21.85 11.28 -18.43
C THR A 1050 21.69 10.71 -17.01
N GLU A 1051 22.80 10.31 -16.38
CA GLU A 1051 22.81 9.60 -15.10
C GLU A 1051 22.63 10.52 -13.86
N PRO A 1052 22.16 9.99 -12.70
CA PRO A 1052 22.18 10.71 -11.42
C PRO A 1052 23.60 10.96 -10.90
N ILE A 1053 23.74 11.96 -10.04
CA ILE A 1053 24.97 12.17 -9.24
C ILE A 1053 24.96 11.30 -7.96
N GLU A 1054 26.10 10.70 -7.64
CA GLU A 1054 26.27 9.74 -6.53
C GLU A 1054 26.19 10.38 -5.13
N LYS A 1055 26.35 11.71 -5.01
CA LYS A 1055 26.26 12.44 -3.73
C LYS A 1055 24.92 13.14 -3.58
N LEU A 1056 24.16 12.76 -2.56
CA LEU A 1056 22.83 13.31 -2.29
C LEU A 1056 22.91 14.75 -1.72
N VAL A 1057 22.27 15.71 -2.40
CA VAL A 1057 22.35 17.16 -2.11
C VAL A 1057 21.22 17.62 -1.14
N PRO A 1058 21.37 18.65 -0.30
CA PRO A 1058 20.30 19.13 0.59
C PRO A 1058 19.04 19.69 -0.11
N HIS A 1059 19.20 20.25 -1.30
CA HIS A 1059 18.09 20.80 -2.10
C HIS A 1059 17.37 19.71 -2.91
N THR A 1060 16.11 19.99 -3.26
CA THR A 1060 15.26 19.12 -4.11
C THR A 1060 14.91 19.86 -5.40
N PRO A 1061 14.67 19.14 -6.52
CA PRO A 1061 14.20 19.74 -7.77
C PRO A 1061 12.89 20.55 -7.61
N PRO A 1062 12.53 21.42 -8.56
CA PRO A 1062 11.20 22.05 -8.59
C PRO A 1062 10.07 21.01 -8.60
N ALA A 1063 8.87 21.43 -8.21
CA ALA A 1063 7.69 20.56 -8.05
C ALA A 1063 6.43 21.08 -8.77
N SER A 1064 6.58 22.11 -9.60
CA SER A 1064 5.51 22.80 -10.33
C SER A 1064 6.11 23.37 -11.61
N LEU A 1065 5.48 23.11 -12.76
CA LEU A 1065 5.93 23.61 -14.06
C LEU A 1065 5.68 25.11 -14.21
N LEU A 1066 4.57 25.60 -13.64
CA LEU A 1066 4.20 27.02 -13.58
C LEU A 1066 4.99 27.79 -12.50
N GLY A 1067 6.19 27.31 -12.13
CA GLY A 1067 7.09 28.02 -11.24
C GLY A 1067 7.69 29.24 -11.91
N ILE A 1068 7.65 30.41 -11.26
CA ILE A 1068 8.05 31.71 -11.86
C ILE A 1068 9.45 31.72 -12.50
N SER A 1069 10.42 30.99 -11.93
CA SER A 1069 11.78 30.86 -12.50
C SER A 1069 11.84 29.97 -13.75
N ILE A 1070 10.92 29.00 -13.89
CA ILE A 1070 10.76 28.18 -15.09
C ILE A 1070 10.04 28.97 -16.17
N LEU A 1071 8.95 29.66 -15.83
CA LEU A 1071 8.23 30.53 -16.77
C LEU A 1071 9.10 31.70 -17.28
N ALA A 1072 9.89 32.34 -16.40
CA ALA A 1072 10.83 33.38 -16.83
C ALA A 1072 11.95 32.82 -17.74
N SER A 1073 12.47 31.62 -17.44
CA SER A 1073 13.44 30.93 -18.30
C SER A 1073 12.84 30.63 -19.69
N ILE A 1074 11.64 30.06 -19.74
CA ILE A 1074 10.90 29.78 -20.99
C ILE A 1074 10.68 31.08 -21.77
N PHE A 1075 10.15 32.13 -21.13
CA PHE A 1075 9.81 33.39 -21.77
C PHE A 1075 11.03 34.14 -22.34
N ILE A 1076 12.14 34.23 -21.59
CA ILE A 1076 13.35 34.89 -22.09
C ILE A 1076 13.95 34.10 -23.27
N GLN A 1077 13.94 32.76 -23.21
CA GLN A 1077 14.43 31.94 -24.32
C GLN A 1077 13.54 32.06 -25.57
N ILE A 1078 12.21 32.18 -25.43
CA ILE A 1078 11.29 32.48 -26.54
C ILE A 1078 11.63 33.84 -27.18
N LEU A 1079 11.90 34.89 -26.38
CA LEU A 1079 12.33 36.17 -26.93
C LEU A 1079 13.67 36.08 -27.68
N LEU A 1080 14.61 35.26 -27.20
CA LEU A 1080 15.89 35.01 -27.88
C LEU A 1080 15.74 34.21 -29.18
N THR A 1081 14.81 33.26 -29.27
CA THR A 1081 14.57 32.51 -30.52
C THR A 1081 13.88 33.39 -31.56
N ILE A 1082 12.86 34.17 -31.16
CA ILE A 1082 12.21 35.18 -32.02
C ILE A 1082 13.25 36.18 -32.53
N ALA A 1083 14.07 36.76 -31.65
CA ALA A 1083 15.10 37.72 -32.05
C ALA A 1083 16.14 37.11 -33.00
N GLY A 1084 16.49 35.83 -32.83
CA GLY A 1084 17.40 35.12 -33.74
C GLY A 1084 16.83 34.92 -35.15
N GLN A 1085 15.57 34.49 -35.27
CA GLN A 1085 14.91 34.32 -36.56
C GLN A 1085 14.66 35.67 -37.25
N ALA A 1086 14.19 36.67 -36.50
CA ALA A 1086 14.01 38.03 -37.01
C ALA A 1086 15.33 38.65 -37.48
N ALA A 1087 16.44 38.47 -36.74
CA ALA A 1087 17.77 38.93 -37.17
C ALA A 1087 18.24 38.25 -38.46
N ALA A 1088 18.06 36.94 -38.60
CA ALA A 1088 18.39 36.21 -39.83
C ALA A 1088 17.56 36.69 -41.02
N PHE A 1089 16.27 36.96 -40.82
CA PHE A 1089 15.38 37.48 -41.86
C PHE A 1089 15.69 38.93 -42.26
N LEU A 1090 16.06 39.79 -41.30
CA LEU A 1090 16.53 41.15 -41.57
C LEU A 1090 17.87 41.15 -42.33
N LEU A 1091 18.78 40.21 -42.02
CA LEU A 1091 20.01 40.02 -42.81
C LEU A 1091 19.71 39.56 -44.24
N LEU A 1092 18.75 38.64 -44.43
CA LEU A 1092 18.31 38.24 -45.76
C LEU A 1092 17.76 39.43 -46.56
N ARG A 1093 16.93 40.28 -45.95
CA ARG A 1093 16.43 41.51 -46.60
C ARG A 1093 17.50 42.58 -46.85
N ALA A 1094 18.61 42.55 -46.11
CA ALA A 1094 19.75 43.42 -46.34
C ALA A 1094 20.77 42.86 -47.35
N PHE A 1095 20.60 41.60 -47.80
CA PHE A 1095 21.48 40.96 -48.76
C PHE A 1095 21.23 41.51 -50.18
N SER A 1096 22.25 42.04 -50.83
CA SER A 1096 22.13 42.76 -52.11
C SER A 1096 21.73 41.90 -53.32
N LEU A 1097 21.70 40.58 -53.17
CA LEU A 1097 21.26 39.62 -54.19
C LEU A 1097 19.96 38.87 -53.78
N TYR A 1098 19.26 39.35 -52.75
CA TYR A 1098 17.96 38.81 -52.35
C TYR A 1098 16.88 39.15 -53.38
N VAL A 1099 16.22 38.12 -53.90
CA VAL A 1099 15.02 38.22 -54.74
C VAL A 1099 13.83 37.85 -53.87
N PRO A 1100 12.90 38.78 -53.55
CA PRO A 1100 11.76 38.48 -52.70
C PRO A 1100 10.75 37.57 -53.40
N ASN A 1101 10.26 36.56 -52.68
CA ASN A 1101 9.23 35.66 -53.19
C ASN A 1101 7.88 36.42 -53.36
N ASN A 1102 7.37 36.47 -54.59
CA ASN A 1102 6.09 37.11 -54.94
C ASN A 1102 5.25 36.14 -55.78
N PRO A 1103 4.69 35.07 -55.18
CA PRO A 1103 3.86 34.13 -55.92
C PRO A 1103 2.46 34.71 -56.21
N PRO A 1104 1.69 34.08 -57.12
CA PRO A 1104 0.24 34.28 -57.26
C PRO A 1104 -0.50 34.16 -55.92
N ALA A 1105 -1.78 34.57 -55.88
CA ALA A 1105 -2.56 34.50 -54.64
C ALA A 1105 -2.80 33.05 -54.17
N ASP A 1106 -2.80 32.11 -55.11
CA ASP A 1106 -3.35 30.76 -54.96
C ASP A 1106 -2.27 29.66 -54.96
N VAL A 1107 -0.98 30.05 -54.89
CA VAL A 1107 0.17 29.14 -54.99
C VAL A 1107 1.21 29.49 -53.92
N GLU A 1108 1.51 28.56 -53.00
CA GLU A 1108 2.61 28.71 -52.05
C GLU A 1108 3.89 28.08 -52.62
N VAL A 1109 5.01 28.83 -52.62
CA VAL A 1109 6.31 28.34 -53.14
C VAL A 1109 7.23 28.06 -51.96
N VAL A 1110 7.40 26.78 -51.62
CA VAL A 1110 8.22 26.30 -50.49
C VAL A 1110 9.71 26.55 -50.70
N ALA A 1111 10.24 26.23 -51.89
CA ALA A 1111 11.66 26.30 -52.22
C ALA A 1111 12.12 27.75 -52.51
N CYS A 1112 12.14 28.60 -51.49
CA CYS A 1112 12.59 30.00 -51.59
C CYS A 1112 13.68 30.37 -50.57
N TRP A 1113 14.25 31.58 -50.70
CA TRP A 1113 15.36 32.05 -49.85
C TRP A 1113 14.94 32.25 -48.40
N GLU A 1114 13.70 32.71 -48.19
CA GLU A 1114 13.06 32.94 -46.90
C GLU A 1114 12.95 31.63 -46.13
N THR A 1115 12.32 30.60 -46.71
CA THR A 1115 12.20 29.25 -46.13
C THR A 1115 13.56 28.63 -45.87
N THR A 1116 14.46 28.66 -46.84
CA THR A 1116 15.84 28.13 -46.69
C THR A 1116 16.57 28.78 -45.50
N THR A 1117 16.44 30.10 -45.33
CA THR A 1117 17.11 30.84 -44.24
C THR A 1117 16.49 30.54 -42.87
N ILE A 1118 15.16 30.52 -42.78
CA ILE A 1118 14.44 30.25 -41.52
C ILE A 1118 14.60 28.78 -41.09
N PHE A 1119 14.51 27.83 -42.01
CA PHE A 1119 14.73 26.40 -41.76
C PHE A 1119 16.13 26.11 -41.17
N ILE A 1120 17.19 26.68 -41.75
CA ILE A 1120 18.55 26.45 -41.26
C ILE A 1120 18.74 27.06 -39.86
N VAL A 1121 18.26 28.29 -39.63
CA VAL A 1121 18.43 28.97 -38.34
C VAL A 1121 17.59 28.30 -37.24
N SER A 1122 16.35 27.89 -37.52
CA SER A 1122 15.55 27.12 -36.55
C SER A 1122 16.15 25.73 -36.27
N SER A 1123 16.69 25.05 -37.29
CA SER A 1123 17.42 23.78 -37.15
C SER A 1123 18.58 23.87 -36.16
N PHE A 1124 19.31 25.00 -36.11
CA PHE A 1124 20.30 25.25 -35.05
C PHE A 1124 19.65 25.61 -33.70
N GLN A 1125 18.58 26.40 -33.67
CA GLN A 1125 17.89 26.77 -32.42
C GLN A 1125 17.39 25.54 -31.63
N TYR A 1126 16.89 24.49 -32.30
CA TYR A 1126 16.51 23.25 -31.62
C TYR A 1126 17.70 22.59 -30.88
N LEU A 1127 18.88 22.52 -31.52
CA LEU A 1127 20.10 21.97 -30.92
C LEU A 1127 20.65 22.84 -29.78
N ILE A 1128 20.55 24.16 -29.93
CA ILE A 1128 20.90 25.15 -28.89
C ILE A 1128 20.05 24.91 -27.64
N LEU A 1129 18.72 24.91 -27.79
CA LEU A 1129 17.77 24.75 -26.68
C LEU A 1129 17.96 23.43 -25.93
N ALA A 1130 18.13 22.32 -26.66
CA ALA A 1130 18.38 21.02 -26.07
C ALA A 1130 19.69 20.98 -25.26
N THR A 1131 20.76 21.59 -25.78
CA THR A 1131 22.05 21.71 -25.07
C THR A 1131 21.90 22.54 -23.80
N VAL A 1132 21.21 23.68 -23.90
CA VAL A 1132 21.00 24.65 -22.81
C VAL A 1132 20.13 24.09 -21.68
N PHE A 1133 19.11 23.27 -21.97
CA PHE A 1133 18.28 22.61 -20.95
C PHE A 1133 18.84 21.28 -20.41
N SER A 1134 19.88 20.71 -21.02
CA SER A 1134 20.48 19.42 -20.60
C SER A 1134 21.40 19.51 -19.37
N LYS A 1135 21.34 20.60 -18.59
CA LYS A 1135 22.11 20.87 -17.35
C LYS A 1135 22.34 19.64 -16.46
N GLY A 1136 23.61 19.40 -16.10
CA GLY A 1136 24.03 18.29 -15.24
C GLY A 1136 23.79 18.54 -13.74
N LYS A 1137 24.83 19.08 -13.08
CA LYS A 1137 24.79 19.41 -11.64
C LYS A 1137 23.61 20.35 -11.32
N PRO A 1138 22.95 20.24 -10.15
CA PRO A 1138 23.35 19.46 -8.97
C PRO A 1138 22.68 18.08 -8.83
N PHE A 1139 21.89 17.61 -9.81
CA PHE A 1139 21.15 16.34 -9.69
C PHE A 1139 21.56 15.27 -10.71
N ARG A 1140 22.11 15.67 -11.85
CA ARG A 1140 22.57 14.78 -12.92
C ARG A 1140 24.10 14.86 -13.06
N LYS A 1141 24.73 13.86 -13.68
CA LYS A 1141 26.14 13.97 -14.11
C LYS A 1141 26.28 15.06 -15.19
N PRO A 1142 27.47 15.66 -15.39
CA PRO A 1142 27.69 16.66 -16.44
C PRO A 1142 27.39 16.10 -17.84
N VAL A 1143 26.99 16.97 -18.77
CA VAL A 1143 26.54 16.59 -20.13
C VAL A 1143 27.59 15.72 -20.85
N TYR A 1144 28.89 15.99 -20.67
CA TYR A 1144 30.00 15.21 -21.24
C TYR A 1144 30.05 13.73 -20.81
N THR A 1145 29.29 13.32 -19.80
CA THR A 1145 29.16 11.89 -19.44
C THR A 1145 28.13 11.15 -20.31
N ASN A 1146 27.20 11.87 -20.96
CA ASN A 1146 26.24 11.31 -21.91
C ASN A 1146 26.83 11.40 -23.32
N VAL A 1147 27.80 10.52 -23.60
CA VAL A 1147 28.56 10.50 -24.86
C VAL A 1147 27.62 10.45 -26.07
N LEU A 1148 26.61 9.58 -26.05
CA LEU A 1148 25.64 9.43 -27.14
C LEU A 1148 24.91 10.74 -27.48
N PHE A 1149 24.47 11.50 -26.45
CA PHE A 1149 23.82 12.80 -26.65
C PHE A 1149 24.76 13.82 -27.30
N ILE A 1150 26.02 13.89 -26.86
CA ILE A 1150 26.99 14.83 -27.45
C ILE A 1150 27.41 14.41 -28.86
N THR A 1151 27.62 13.11 -29.12
CA THR A 1151 27.87 12.62 -30.48
C THR A 1151 26.71 12.98 -31.40
N ALA A 1152 25.45 12.81 -30.97
CA ALA A 1152 24.29 13.22 -31.75
C ALA A 1152 24.23 14.74 -31.97
N VAL A 1153 24.41 15.56 -30.92
CA VAL A 1153 24.41 17.04 -31.06
C VAL A 1153 25.54 17.52 -31.97
N LEU A 1154 26.74 16.94 -31.89
CA LEU A 1154 27.87 17.28 -32.76
C LEU A 1154 27.63 16.85 -34.21
N VAL A 1155 27.11 15.64 -34.45
CA VAL A 1155 26.78 15.16 -35.80
C VAL A 1155 25.67 16.01 -36.42
N LEU A 1156 24.57 16.25 -35.72
CA LEU A 1156 23.47 17.09 -36.21
C LEU A 1156 23.91 18.55 -36.44
N SER A 1157 24.78 19.10 -35.57
CA SER A 1157 25.37 20.43 -35.79
C SER A 1157 26.25 20.45 -37.03
N ALA A 1158 27.08 19.43 -37.24
CA ALA A 1158 27.92 19.30 -38.43
C ALA A 1158 27.08 19.13 -39.71
N THR A 1159 25.98 18.37 -39.67
CA THR A 1159 25.02 18.25 -40.78
C THR A 1159 24.36 19.59 -41.09
N ASN A 1160 23.91 20.35 -40.07
CA ASN A 1160 23.34 21.69 -40.29
C ASN A 1160 24.37 22.69 -40.85
N VAL A 1161 25.64 22.62 -40.42
CA VAL A 1161 26.74 23.41 -41.01
C VAL A 1161 27.02 22.99 -42.45
N PHE A 1162 27.00 21.70 -42.76
CA PHE A 1162 27.16 21.18 -44.12
C PHE A 1162 26.03 21.66 -45.05
N LEU A 1163 24.77 21.55 -44.62
CA LEU A 1163 23.60 22.05 -45.35
C LEU A 1163 23.64 23.57 -45.61
N LEU A 1164 24.17 24.36 -44.66
CA LEU A 1164 24.36 25.81 -44.85
C LEU A 1164 25.51 26.15 -45.81
N LEU A 1165 26.66 25.48 -45.67
CA LEU A 1165 27.86 25.83 -46.42
C LEU A 1165 27.85 25.26 -47.85
N TYR A 1166 27.56 23.97 -48.00
CA TYR A 1166 27.64 23.25 -49.27
C TYR A 1166 26.62 22.09 -49.31
N PRO A 1167 25.32 22.37 -49.54
CA PRO A 1167 24.34 21.34 -49.83
C PRO A 1167 24.56 20.83 -51.27
N PRO A 1168 24.83 19.52 -51.49
CA PRO A 1168 24.93 18.97 -52.85
C PRO A 1168 23.59 19.05 -53.58
N THR A 1169 23.58 19.36 -54.88
CA THR A 1169 22.36 19.57 -55.68
C THR A 1169 21.24 18.54 -55.47
N PRO A 1170 21.47 17.20 -55.46
CA PRO A 1170 20.38 16.24 -55.19
C PRO A 1170 19.87 16.27 -53.75
N LEU A 1171 20.70 16.61 -52.77
CA LEU A 1171 20.28 16.78 -51.37
C LEU A 1171 19.57 18.12 -51.16
N ALA A 1172 20.01 19.18 -51.83
CA ALA A 1172 19.34 20.48 -51.83
C ALA A 1172 17.93 20.35 -52.39
N LEU A 1173 17.77 19.66 -53.53
CA LEU A 1173 16.47 19.42 -54.16
C LEU A 1173 15.57 18.51 -53.30
N PHE A 1174 16.12 17.46 -52.67
CA PHE A 1174 15.36 16.60 -51.75
C PHE A 1174 14.91 17.33 -50.46
N MET A 1175 15.71 18.27 -49.96
CA MET A 1175 15.40 19.06 -48.76
C MET A 1175 14.66 20.38 -49.08
N GLU A 1176 14.30 20.60 -50.36
CA GLU A 1176 13.63 21.81 -50.88
C GLU A 1176 14.38 23.12 -50.57
N LEU A 1177 15.71 23.04 -50.53
CA LEU A 1177 16.61 24.17 -50.23
C LEU A 1177 17.05 24.88 -51.50
N VAL A 1178 16.98 26.22 -51.50
CA VAL A 1178 17.57 27.03 -52.57
C VAL A 1178 19.09 26.92 -52.50
N SER A 1179 19.69 26.36 -53.56
CA SER A 1179 21.14 26.29 -53.71
C SER A 1179 21.74 27.68 -53.86
N MET A 1180 22.30 28.20 -52.76
CA MET A 1180 23.05 29.47 -52.73
C MET A 1180 24.40 29.41 -53.50
N ASN A 1181 24.61 28.38 -54.33
CA ASN A 1181 25.81 28.16 -55.13
C ASN A 1181 25.53 28.30 -56.65
N ASP A 1182 24.29 28.11 -57.10
CA ASP A 1182 23.94 28.02 -58.53
C ASP A 1182 23.48 29.37 -59.13
N ALA A 1183 23.83 30.48 -58.48
CA ALA A 1183 23.55 31.83 -58.95
C ALA A 1183 24.72 32.39 -59.80
N PRO A 1184 24.46 33.19 -60.86
CA PRO A 1184 25.49 33.68 -61.79
C PRO A 1184 26.34 34.85 -61.25
N PHE A 1185 26.59 34.88 -59.94
CA PHE A 1185 27.12 36.04 -59.21
C PHE A 1185 28.36 35.70 -58.35
N PRO A 1186 29.13 36.70 -57.86
CA PRO A 1186 30.42 36.44 -57.22
C PRO A 1186 30.31 35.61 -55.95
N SER A 1187 30.97 34.44 -55.93
CA SER A 1187 30.97 33.46 -54.83
C SER A 1187 31.32 34.04 -53.45
N LEU A 1188 32.13 35.11 -53.43
CA LEU A 1188 32.53 35.81 -52.21
C LEU A 1188 31.34 36.42 -51.44
N THR A 1189 30.29 36.87 -52.15
CA THR A 1189 29.10 37.51 -51.54
C THR A 1189 28.19 36.49 -50.84
N HIS A 1190 27.92 35.36 -51.50
CA HIS A 1190 27.17 34.26 -50.92
C HIS A 1190 27.92 33.62 -49.74
N ALA A 1191 29.25 33.53 -49.81
CA ALA A 1191 30.08 33.10 -48.69
C ALA A 1191 29.98 34.04 -47.47
N ALA A 1192 29.98 35.36 -47.69
CA ALA A 1192 29.81 36.35 -46.63
C ALA A 1192 28.43 36.24 -45.94
N PHE A 1193 27.35 36.06 -46.70
CA PHE A 1193 26.00 35.86 -46.13
C PHE A 1193 25.91 34.58 -45.27
N LYS A 1194 26.45 33.45 -45.77
CA LYS A 1194 26.53 32.18 -45.01
C LYS A 1194 27.32 32.35 -43.70
N GLN A 1195 28.41 33.11 -43.71
CA GLN A 1195 29.19 33.42 -42.50
C GLN A 1195 28.40 34.32 -41.52
N GLN A 1196 27.65 35.31 -42.00
CA GLN A 1196 26.80 36.16 -41.16
C GLN A 1196 25.69 35.36 -40.46
N LEU A 1197 25.04 34.42 -41.16
CA LEU A 1197 24.07 33.50 -40.53
C LEU A 1197 24.72 32.63 -39.44
N LEU A 1198 25.92 32.11 -39.68
CA LEU A 1198 26.65 31.32 -38.68
C LEU A 1198 27.02 32.17 -37.44
N ILE A 1199 27.34 33.46 -37.62
CA ILE A 1199 27.59 34.40 -36.53
C ILE A 1199 26.32 34.66 -35.71
N VAL A 1200 25.15 34.82 -36.34
CA VAL A 1200 23.86 34.94 -35.64
C VAL A 1200 23.57 33.68 -34.80
N VAL A 1201 23.79 32.49 -35.37
CA VAL A 1201 23.63 31.21 -34.66
C VAL A 1201 24.58 31.10 -33.45
N ALA A 1202 25.86 31.43 -33.63
CA ALA A 1202 26.85 31.40 -32.54
C ALA A 1202 26.52 32.41 -31.42
N PHE A 1203 26.08 33.62 -31.78
CA PHE A 1203 25.64 34.65 -30.83
C PHE A 1203 24.37 34.22 -30.07
N ASN A 1204 23.42 33.60 -30.75
CA ASN A 1204 22.21 33.04 -30.14
C ASN A 1204 22.56 31.96 -29.11
N PHE A 1205 23.45 31.02 -29.45
CA PHE A 1205 23.96 30.00 -28.52
C PHE A 1205 24.62 30.61 -27.28
N ILE A 1206 25.54 31.55 -27.48
CA ILE A 1206 26.30 32.18 -26.38
C ILE A 1206 25.36 32.90 -25.41
N ILE A 1207 24.39 33.68 -25.90
CA ILE A 1207 23.44 34.40 -25.05
C ILE A 1207 22.43 33.43 -24.40
N SER A 1208 21.88 32.47 -25.16
CA SER A 1208 20.94 31.47 -24.63
C SER A 1208 21.56 30.68 -23.47
N PHE A 1209 22.81 30.24 -23.63
CA PHE A 1209 23.59 29.58 -22.58
C PHE A 1209 23.87 30.51 -21.40
N ALA A 1210 24.35 31.74 -21.65
CA ALA A 1210 24.70 32.69 -20.60
C ALA A 1210 23.50 33.11 -19.73
N VAL A 1211 22.33 33.35 -20.34
CA VAL A 1211 21.09 33.68 -19.63
C VAL A 1211 20.67 32.52 -18.72
N GLU A 1212 20.57 31.31 -19.26
CA GLU A 1212 20.07 30.16 -18.51
C GLU A 1212 21.05 29.72 -17.41
N TYR A 1213 22.37 29.85 -17.59
CA TYR A 1213 23.35 29.50 -16.55
C TYR A 1213 23.64 30.62 -15.53
N PHE A 1214 23.81 31.89 -15.95
CA PHE A 1214 24.23 32.96 -15.04
C PHE A 1214 23.09 33.83 -14.49
N LEU A 1215 22.00 34.01 -15.25
CA LEU A 1215 20.93 34.93 -14.88
C LEU A 1215 19.79 34.21 -14.15
N VAL A 1216 19.34 33.06 -14.66
CA VAL A 1216 18.25 32.27 -14.06
C VAL A 1216 18.63 31.62 -12.72
N GLU A 1217 19.90 31.23 -12.52
CA GLU A 1217 20.32 30.48 -11.32
C GLU A 1217 20.71 31.35 -10.10
N ARG A 1218 21.09 32.61 -10.32
CA ARG A 1218 21.53 33.49 -9.21
C ARG A 1218 20.36 33.85 -8.28
N LEU A 1219 20.57 33.68 -6.97
CA LEU A 1219 19.55 33.94 -5.94
C LEU A 1219 18.96 35.35 -5.99
N TRP A 1220 19.72 36.37 -6.40
CA TRP A 1220 19.20 37.75 -6.49
C TRP A 1220 18.06 37.88 -7.50
N PHE A 1221 18.13 37.20 -8.66
CA PHE A 1221 17.09 37.26 -9.69
C PHE A 1221 15.79 36.60 -9.19
N ARG A 1222 15.93 35.48 -8.48
CA ARG A 1222 14.82 34.80 -7.79
C ARG A 1222 14.22 35.66 -6.67
N ASN A 1223 15.05 36.34 -5.88
CA ASN A 1223 14.60 37.23 -4.81
C ASN A 1223 13.90 38.48 -5.37
N LEU A 1224 14.41 39.04 -6.48
CA LEU A 1224 13.80 40.16 -7.21
C LEU A 1224 12.41 39.79 -7.74
N LEU A 1225 12.28 38.64 -8.42
CA LEU A 1225 10.99 38.11 -8.87
C LEU A 1225 10.02 37.84 -7.70
N GLN A 1226 10.51 37.39 -6.54
CA GLN A 1226 9.69 37.19 -5.35
C GLN A 1226 9.28 38.50 -4.65
N TRP A 1227 10.10 39.55 -4.76
CA TRP A 1227 9.80 40.88 -4.27
C TRP A 1227 8.75 41.57 -5.15
N ILE A 1228 8.92 41.56 -6.47
CA ILE A 1228 7.96 42.07 -7.46
C ILE A 1228 6.57 41.41 -7.29
N VAL A 1229 6.52 40.11 -7.00
CA VAL A 1229 5.27 39.35 -6.83
C VAL A 1229 4.74 39.36 -5.38
N GLY A 1230 5.37 40.11 -4.47
CA GLY A 1230 4.82 40.50 -3.16
C GLY A 1230 4.54 39.38 -2.14
N LYS A 1231 4.95 38.13 -2.39
CA LYS A 1231 4.50 36.95 -1.62
C LYS A 1231 5.62 36.28 -0.80
N ARG A 1232 5.98 36.91 0.33
CA ARG A 1232 6.68 36.25 1.45
C ARG A 1232 5.70 35.44 2.34
N THR A 1233 5.06 34.41 1.78
CA THR A 1233 4.24 33.46 2.55
C THR A 1233 4.84 32.06 2.54
N TYR A 1234 4.91 31.42 3.71
CA TYR A 1234 5.38 30.04 3.87
C TYR A 1234 4.35 29.07 3.29
N ARG A 1235 4.49 28.71 2.01
CA ARG A 1235 3.53 27.87 1.23
C ARG A 1235 3.32 26.41 1.73
N THR A 1236 3.87 26.00 2.86
CA THR A 1236 3.84 24.61 3.36
C THR A 1236 3.67 24.61 4.88
N PRO A 1237 2.65 23.94 5.46
CA PRO A 1237 2.30 24.05 6.89
C PRO A 1237 3.50 23.83 7.82
N TYR A 1238 4.24 22.73 7.63
CA TYR A 1238 5.40 22.39 8.47
C TYR A 1238 6.45 23.50 8.60
N LYS A 1239 6.63 24.37 7.59
CA LYS A 1239 7.59 25.48 7.64
C LYS A 1239 7.08 26.69 8.41
N ARG A 1240 5.77 26.92 8.36
CA ARG A 1240 5.11 27.95 9.16
C ARG A 1240 5.28 27.59 10.64
N MET A 1241 4.91 26.35 10.98
CA MET A 1241 5.00 25.79 12.33
C MET A 1241 6.44 25.71 12.85
N TYR A 1242 7.41 25.31 12.02
CA TYR A 1242 8.83 25.33 12.44
C TYR A 1242 9.33 26.76 12.74
N ASN A 1243 8.87 27.76 11.99
CA ASN A 1243 9.18 29.17 12.28
C ASN A 1243 8.44 29.67 13.53
N GLU A 1244 7.20 29.24 13.77
CA GLU A 1244 6.44 29.53 15.01
C GLU A 1244 7.15 28.91 16.24
N LEU A 1245 7.51 27.62 16.19
CA LEU A 1245 8.33 26.95 17.22
C LEU A 1245 9.66 27.65 17.47
N SER A 1246 10.35 28.12 16.41
CA SER A 1246 11.63 28.82 16.56
C SER A 1246 11.54 30.21 17.23
N ARG A 1247 10.33 30.72 17.46
CA ARG A 1247 10.07 31.97 18.19
C ARG A 1247 9.66 31.73 19.65
N MET A 1248 9.16 30.54 19.98
CA MET A 1248 8.71 30.18 21.33
C MET A 1248 9.93 30.05 22.26
N SER A 1249 10.08 30.99 23.18
CA SER A 1249 11.22 31.06 24.11
C SER A 1249 11.21 29.97 25.20
N GLN A 1250 10.04 29.39 25.48
CA GLN A 1250 9.82 28.39 26.54
C GLN A 1250 9.59 26.97 26.00
N TRP A 1251 9.96 26.69 24.75
CA TRP A 1251 9.71 25.38 24.11
C TRP A 1251 10.99 24.51 24.00
N PRO A 1252 10.97 23.23 24.41
CA PRO A 1252 9.88 22.55 25.10
C PRO A 1252 9.74 22.94 26.58
N PRO A 1253 8.52 22.85 27.16
CA PRO A 1253 8.26 23.19 28.55
C PRO A 1253 8.70 22.06 29.50
N LEU A 1254 10.02 21.86 29.61
CA LEU A 1254 10.64 20.83 30.45
C LEU A 1254 10.19 20.95 31.92
N GLY A 1255 9.74 19.84 32.51
CA GLY A 1255 9.29 19.80 33.91
C GLY A 1255 7.90 20.42 34.18
N ARG A 1256 7.27 21.08 33.19
CA ARG A 1256 5.86 21.47 33.29
C ARG A 1256 4.97 20.34 32.79
N VAL A 1257 3.87 20.12 33.49
CA VAL A 1257 2.77 19.26 33.04
C VAL A 1257 1.71 20.14 32.38
N LEU A 1258 1.14 19.69 31.25
CA LEU A 1258 0.08 20.40 30.53
C LEU A 1258 -1.24 19.64 30.62
N THR A 1259 -2.32 20.39 30.86
CA THR A 1259 -3.71 19.95 30.68
C THR A 1259 -4.22 20.30 29.26
N PRO A 1260 -5.31 19.69 28.76
CA PRO A 1260 -5.87 20.01 27.43
C PRO A 1260 -6.24 21.48 27.25
N ALA A 1261 -6.75 22.14 28.30
CA ALA A 1261 -7.09 23.56 28.28
C ALA A 1261 -5.86 24.49 28.19
N GLU A 1262 -4.73 24.11 28.79
CA GLU A 1262 -3.45 24.84 28.68
C GLU A 1262 -2.70 24.57 27.37
N ALA A 1263 -3.03 23.48 26.67
CA ALA A 1263 -2.29 23.03 25.49
C ALA A 1263 -2.60 23.81 24.19
N ILE A 1264 -3.55 24.76 24.25
CA ILE A 1264 -3.88 25.65 23.13
C ILE A 1264 -2.70 26.62 22.91
N LEU A 1265 -1.82 26.27 21.96
CA LEU A 1265 -0.71 27.12 21.52
C LEU A 1265 -1.21 28.36 20.76
N GLN A 1266 -1.70 29.36 21.50
CA GLN A 1266 -1.80 30.72 20.96
C GLN A 1266 -0.38 31.25 20.69
N PRO A 1267 -0.02 31.65 19.46
CA PRO A 1267 1.23 32.36 19.23
C PRO A 1267 1.17 33.72 19.94
N ASP A 1268 2.23 34.09 20.64
CA ASP A 1268 2.28 35.31 21.49
C ASP A 1268 1.71 36.54 20.75
N GLY A 1269 0.59 37.07 21.26
CA GLY A 1269 -0.14 38.19 20.68
C GLY A 1269 0.53 39.55 20.91
N ASN A 1270 1.78 39.70 20.47
CA ASN A 1270 2.57 40.93 20.62
C ASN A 1270 3.69 41.07 19.55
N SER A 1271 3.33 41.08 18.26
CA SER A 1271 4.12 41.74 17.18
C SER A 1271 3.30 42.03 15.92
#